data_AF-A0ABC8C642-F1
#
_entry.id   AF-A0ABC8C642-F1
#
_cell.length_a   1.000
_cell.length_b   1.000
_cell.length_c   1.000
_cell.angle_alpha   90.00
_cell.angle_beta   90.00
_cell.angle_gamma   90.00
#
_symmetry.space_group_name_H-M   'P 1'
#
loop_
_entity.id
_entity.type
_entity.pdbx_description
1 polymer ?
#
loop_
_entity_poly.entity_id
_entity_poly.type
_entity_poly.pdbx_seq_one_letter_code
_entity_poly.pdbx_strand_id
1 'polypeptide(L)'
;MTTFPALAFELPPEDRASSPYTGYTRAHWEAAADGLLHAAWRWATPGGARLDLPGPPSHSGVRSDGLEGYARTFLAAAFRVAGAGGEDPHHWLDRYARGLASGTRTPGRDDAESWPLVLDHTVQGQPMVESASVALGLRLTRPWLWDRLEPGVRDRTEQWLRGALRHLPSGNNWHLFPYTVAGFLESVGRGDAETARARERALELLEGWYRGDGWYADGDGRAFDHYNGWALHLYPVLDAHLAGDGQASALHGARLREHLESFSLMFGGDGAPLYFGRSLTYRFAASAGIALGAVSGHTPLAPGVSRRLVNGSLRYFLERGASGTDGLLNLGWHGPHTATLQTYSGPASPYWASKAFVALLAPAGHPLWASAEEAAPSEGPDRVLSVPAPGFLVQSTRADGIVRLHNHGSDHVRPDEGESAADADPHYARLAYSTATGPTSAANTADNHLSVTVDGVRSARRRIHPLGAGHGDGWGWAGSWHVPVFPGSPTVPGLRVESVTVARGRHELRVHRVLGAPDGARAELTGWATEPGGPVRSQLYGLHGWETREEVRAPQGTAFTRWAVLPRLAADATGTAVLVALASLTAEPPEPPSGPRPTAGPAPSADPLETVVDEVEVRRRTGPDGVTVEVRWAEDGTRTRIAFGRGTVAVDHA
;
A
#
# COMPACT_ATOMS: atom_id res chain seq x y z
N MET A 1 19.94 15.52 -0.75
CA MET A 1 18.61 16.13 -0.98
C MET A 1 18.25 16.04 -2.46
N THR A 2 17.26 15.21 -2.79
CA THR A 2 16.70 15.14 -4.15
C THR A 2 15.86 16.39 -4.40
N THR A 3 16.24 17.20 -5.38
CA THR A 3 15.41 18.34 -5.84
C THR A 3 14.39 17.82 -6.86
N PHE A 4 13.10 18.04 -6.59
CA PHE A 4 12.02 17.70 -7.51
C PHE A 4 11.65 18.93 -8.36
N PRO A 5 11.18 18.72 -9.61
CA PRO A 5 10.66 19.82 -10.43
C PRO A 5 9.42 20.44 -9.78
N ALA A 6 9.19 21.72 -10.05
CA ALA A 6 7.96 22.40 -9.65
C ALA A 6 6.73 21.78 -10.35
N LEU A 7 5.58 21.84 -9.68
CA LEU A 7 4.30 21.42 -10.26
C LEU A 7 4.01 22.20 -11.54
N ALA A 8 3.50 21.51 -12.56
CA ALA A 8 3.15 22.14 -13.85
C ALA A 8 1.78 22.86 -13.84
N PHE A 9 1.13 22.95 -12.69
CA PHE A 9 -0.11 23.69 -12.47
C PHE A 9 -0.08 24.39 -11.12
N GLU A 10 -0.79 25.51 -11.03
CA GLU A 10 -0.82 26.37 -9.85
C GLU A 10 -1.79 25.82 -8.79
N LEU A 11 -1.33 25.80 -7.54
CA LEU A 11 -2.18 25.53 -6.38
C LEU A 11 -2.52 26.87 -5.71
N PRO A 12 -3.70 27.00 -5.08
CA PRO A 12 -4.02 28.19 -4.31
C PRO A 12 -3.04 28.37 -3.13
N PRO A 13 -2.98 29.57 -2.52
CA PRO A 13 -2.16 29.80 -1.34
C PRO A 13 -2.56 28.87 -0.17
N GLU A 14 -1.56 28.44 0.59
CA GLU A 14 -1.77 27.65 1.80
C GLU A 14 -2.63 28.41 2.83
N ASP A 15 -3.61 27.73 3.43
CA ASP A 15 -4.38 28.23 4.58
C ASP A 15 -3.95 27.52 5.85
N ARG A 16 -2.93 28.07 6.52
CA ARG A 16 -2.41 27.55 7.79
C ARG A 16 -3.29 27.85 9.00
N ALA A 17 -4.33 28.67 8.84
CA ALA A 17 -5.26 28.95 9.92
C ALA A 17 -6.26 27.79 10.08
N SER A 18 -6.85 27.30 8.97
CA SER A 18 -7.75 26.13 9.01
C SER A 18 -7.02 24.79 8.84
N SER A 19 -5.86 24.78 8.20
CA SER A 19 -5.06 23.59 7.93
C SER A 19 -3.63 23.79 8.45
N PRO A 20 -3.43 23.81 9.79
CA PRO A 20 -2.13 24.13 10.39
C PRO A 20 -0.98 23.23 9.92
N TYR A 21 -1.25 21.96 9.60
CA TYR A 21 -0.18 21.01 9.25
C TYR A 21 0.13 20.99 7.75
N THR A 22 -0.89 21.07 6.89
CA THR A 22 -0.69 20.94 5.44
C THR A 22 -0.96 22.22 4.65
N GLY A 23 -1.66 23.20 5.20
CA GLY A 23 -2.16 24.36 4.46
C GLY A 23 -3.19 24.03 3.37
N TYR A 24 -3.52 22.76 3.14
CA TYR A 24 -4.37 22.33 2.05
C TYR A 24 -5.86 22.41 2.45
N THR A 25 -6.66 22.81 1.49
CA THR A 25 -8.11 23.01 1.61
C THR A 25 -8.80 22.28 0.47
N ARG A 26 -10.14 22.26 0.49
CA ARG A 26 -10.93 21.74 -0.64
C ARG A 26 -10.52 22.36 -1.99
N ALA A 27 -10.16 23.66 -2.00
CA ALA A 27 -9.70 24.34 -3.21
C ALA A 27 -8.39 23.78 -3.78
N HIS A 28 -7.49 23.27 -2.92
CA HIS A 28 -6.27 22.58 -3.38
C HIS A 28 -6.59 21.26 -4.07
N TRP A 29 -7.59 20.54 -3.57
CA TRP A 29 -8.08 19.30 -4.19
C TRP A 29 -8.75 19.57 -5.54
N GLU A 30 -9.55 20.62 -5.63
CA GLU A 30 -10.15 21.06 -6.90
C GLU A 30 -9.08 21.45 -7.91
N ALA A 31 -8.11 22.29 -7.51
CA ALA A 31 -7.00 22.69 -8.38
C ALA A 31 -6.13 21.49 -8.81
N ALA A 32 -5.88 20.53 -7.92
CA ALA A 32 -5.15 19.32 -8.25
C ALA A 32 -5.92 18.45 -9.26
N ALA A 33 -7.24 18.27 -9.08
CA ALA A 33 -8.07 17.55 -10.05
C ALA A 33 -8.04 18.25 -11.41
N ASP A 34 -8.29 19.56 -11.44
CA ASP A 34 -8.37 20.35 -12.67
C ASP A 34 -7.00 20.40 -13.39
N GLY A 35 -5.90 20.56 -12.66
CA GLY A 35 -4.53 20.55 -13.21
C GLY A 35 -4.14 19.22 -13.83
N LEU A 36 -4.43 18.10 -13.14
CA LEU A 36 -4.19 16.75 -13.66
C LEU A 36 -5.05 16.45 -14.89
N LEU A 37 -6.32 16.86 -14.90
CA LEU A 37 -7.21 16.73 -16.05
C LEU A 37 -6.70 17.55 -17.24
N HIS A 38 -6.31 18.80 -17.04
CA HIS A 38 -5.73 19.65 -18.08
C HIS A 38 -4.49 19.02 -18.70
N ALA A 39 -3.61 18.43 -17.88
CA ALA A 39 -2.42 17.76 -18.37
C ALA A 39 -2.76 16.53 -19.23
N ALA A 40 -3.65 15.66 -18.75
CA ALA A 40 -4.05 14.43 -19.45
C ALA A 40 -4.79 14.71 -20.77
N TRP A 41 -5.70 15.68 -20.78
CA TRP A 41 -6.53 15.99 -21.97
C TRP A 41 -5.75 16.55 -23.16
N ARG A 42 -4.49 16.96 -23.00
CA ARG A 42 -3.60 17.31 -24.13
C ARG A 42 -3.24 16.12 -25.01
N TRP A 43 -3.44 14.90 -24.51
CA TRP A 43 -3.13 13.63 -25.18
C TRP A 43 -4.39 12.92 -25.68
N ALA A 44 -5.50 13.63 -25.77
CA ALA A 44 -6.75 13.08 -26.25
C ALA A 44 -6.68 12.76 -27.75
N THR A 45 -7.27 11.63 -28.14
CA THR A 45 -7.56 11.34 -29.56
C THR A 45 -8.52 12.38 -30.14
N PRO A 46 -8.61 12.55 -31.47
CA PRO A 46 -9.47 13.56 -32.10
C PRO A 46 -10.94 13.57 -31.62
N GLY A 47 -11.51 12.39 -31.38
CA GLY A 47 -12.85 12.19 -30.84
C GLY A 47 -12.92 12.13 -29.32
N GLY A 48 -11.78 12.16 -28.64
CA GLY A 48 -11.63 12.12 -27.18
C GLY A 48 -11.91 10.75 -26.57
N ALA A 49 -11.98 9.67 -27.35
CA ALA A 49 -12.29 8.35 -26.83
C ALA A 49 -11.15 7.74 -26.00
N ARG A 50 -9.90 8.12 -26.28
CA ARG A 50 -8.72 7.66 -25.51
C ARG A 50 -7.83 8.83 -25.15
N LEU A 51 -7.08 8.68 -24.07
CA LEU A 51 -6.00 9.60 -23.71
C LEU A 51 -4.68 8.84 -23.80
N ASP A 52 -3.97 9.00 -24.92
CA ASP A 52 -2.75 8.26 -25.25
C ASP A 52 -1.53 8.93 -24.60
N LEU A 53 -1.42 8.80 -23.27
CA LEU A 53 -0.34 9.43 -22.48
C LEU A 53 1.05 8.89 -22.87
N PRO A 54 2.11 9.70 -22.81
CA PRO A 54 3.46 9.30 -23.18
C PRO A 54 4.08 8.35 -22.16
N GLY A 55 4.79 7.32 -22.62
CA GLY A 55 5.52 6.39 -21.77
C GLY A 55 5.58 4.98 -22.34
N PRO A 56 6.29 4.05 -21.67
CA PRO A 56 6.28 2.64 -22.05
C PRO A 56 4.87 2.04 -21.87
N PRO A 57 4.35 1.30 -22.85
CA PRO A 57 3.03 0.67 -22.73
C PRO A 57 3.03 -0.45 -21.69
N SER A 58 1.87 -0.72 -21.11
CA SER A 58 1.64 -1.92 -20.30
C SER A 58 1.66 -3.18 -21.16
N HIS A 59 1.65 -4.37 -20.54
CA HIS A 59 1.45 -5.62 -21.28
C HIS A 59 0.09 -5.69 -22.02
N SER A 60 -0.89 -4.84 -21.67
CA SER A 60 -2.21 -4.78 -22.32
C SER A 60 -2.21 -3.92 -23.59
N GLY A 61 -1.11 -3.20 -23.84
CA GLY A 61 -0.87 -2.46 -25.07
C GLY A 61 -1.55 -1.08 -25.13
N VAL A 62 -1.06 -0.27 -26.06
CA VAL A 62 -1.35 1.18 -26.18
C VAL A 62 -2.86 1.49 -26.23
N ARG A 63 -3.66 0.67 -26.90
CA ARG A 63 -5.11 0.91 -27.00
C ARG A 63 -5.82 0.72 -25.66
N SER A 64 -5.40 -0.27 -24.87
CA SER A 64 -5.91 -0.46 -23.50
C SER A 64 -5.44 0.67 -22.60
N ASP A 65 -4.17 1.06 -22.71
CA ASP A 65 -3.59 2.17 -21.94
C ASP A 65 -4.29 3.51 -22.25
N GLY A 66 -4.71 3.73 -23.50
CA GLY A 66 -5.47 4.91 -23.91
C GLY A 66 -6.89 4.94 -23.32
N LEU A 67 -7.59 3.80 -23.30
CA LEU A 67 -8.86 3.66 -22.57
C LEU A 67 -8.66 3.87 -21.07
N GLU A 68 -7.56 3.36 -20.53
CA GLU A 68 -7.16 3.55 -19.14
C GLU A 68 -7.00 5.03 -18.81
N GLY A 69 -6.35 5.80 -19.68
CA GLY A 69 -6.24 7.25 -19.59
C GLY A 69 -7.60 7.94 -19.55
N TYR A 70 -8.52 7.57 -20.45
CA TYR A 70 -9.90 8.08 -20.45
C TYR A 70 -10.62 7.75 -19.14
N ALA A 71 -10.65 6.48 -18.76
CA ALA A 71 -11.50 5.99 -17.68
C ALA A 71 -11.02 6.46 -16.30
N ARG A 72 -9.71 6.44 -16.04
CA ARG A 72 -9.15 6.84 -14.74
C ARG A 72 -9.22 8.35 -14.53
N THR A 73 -9.01 9.14 -15.58
CA THR A 73 -9.20 10.61 -15.49
C THR A 73 -10.67 10.99 -15.40
N PHE A 74 -11.57 10.22 -16.04
CA PHE A 74 -13.01 10.46 -15.90
C PHE A 74 -13.47 10.36 -14.44
N LEU A 75 -12.86 9.49 -13.61
CA LEU A 75 -13.15 9.46 -12.18
C LEU A 75 -12.82 10.79 -11.49
N ALA A 76 -11.66 11.40 -11.76
CA ALA A 76 -11.30 12.69 -11.18
C ALA A 76 -12.32 13.77 -11.56
N ALA A 77 -12.68 13.84 -12.85
CA ALA A 77 -13.68 14.78 -13.34
C ALA A 77 -15.07 14.52 -12.72
N ALA A 78 -15.48 13.25 -12.61
CA ALA A 78 -16.77 12.87 -12.05
C ALA A 78 -16.89 13.24 -10.57
N PHE A 79 -15.87 12.95 -9.75
CA PHE A 79 -15.85 13.37 -8.35
C PHE A 79 -15.84 14.90 -8.21
N ARG A 80 -15.05 15.59 -9.03
CA ARG A 80 -14.93 17.05 -9.04
C ARG A 80 -16.24 17.75 -9.38
N VAL A 81 -16.97 17.28 -10.40
CA VAL A 81 -18.24 17.87 -10.84
C VAL A 81 -19.39 17.47 -9.92
N ALA A 82 -19.47 16.21 -9.51
CA ALA A 82 -20.50 15.76 -8.57
C ALA A 82 -20.38 16.46 -7.21
N GLY A 83 -19.16 16.60 -6.71
CA GLY A 83 -18.84 17.34 -5.48
C GLY A 83 -19.14 18.84 -5.54
N ALA A 84 -19.27 19.40 -6.74
CA ALA A 84 -19.66 20.79 -6.98
C ALA A 84 -21.14 20.93 -7.36
N GLY A 85 -21.95 19.88 -7.21
CA GLY A 85 -23.38 19.92 -7.53
C GLY A 85 -23.68 20.08 -9.02
N GLY A 86 -22.75 19.69 -9.90
CA GLY A 86 -22.90 19.79 -11.35
C GLY A 86 -22.22 20.99 -12.00
N GLU A 87 -21.63 21.88 -11.21
CA GLU A 87 -20.81 22.97 -11.74
C GLU A 87 -19.57 22.38 -12.43
N ASP A 88 -19.47 22.62 -13.74
CA ASP A 88 -18.41 22.12 -14.61
C ASP A 88 -17.76 23.28 -15.40
N PRO A 89 -16.98 24.14 -14.73
CA PRO A 89 -16.43 25.38 -15.34
C PRO A 89 -15.45 25.12 -16.48
N HIS A 90 -14.93 23.89 -16.61
CA HIS A 90 -13.98 23.50 -17.63
C HIS A 90 -14.59 22.66 -18.75
N HIS A 91 -15.91 22.43 -18.70
CA HIS A 91 -16.65 21.60 -19.65
C HIS A 91 -16.07 20.19 -19.79
N TRP A 92 -15.66 19.59 -18.68
CA TRP A 92 -15.12 18.23 -18.66
C TRP A 92 -16.16 17.22 -19.16
N LEU A 93 -17.41 17.31 -18.69
CA LEU A 93 -18.46 16.35 -19.02
C LEU A 93 -18.77 16.33 -20.53
N ASP A 94 -18.70 17.49 -21.21
CA ASP A 94 -18.88 17.56 -22.67
C ASP A 94 -17.77 16.82 -23.42
N ARG A 95 -16.53 16.87 -22.92
CA ARG A 95 -15.40 16.13 -23.51
C ARG A 95 -15.56 14.63 -23.30
N TYR A 96 -15.90 14.21 -22.09
CA TYR A 96 -16.16 12.81 -21.78
C TYR A 96 -17.38 12.27 -22.55
N ALA A 97 -18.46 13.04 -22.69
CA ALA A 97 -19.61 12.63 -23.50
C ALA A 97 -19.25 12.37 -24.97
N ARG A 98 -18.43 13.23 -25.58
CA ARG A 98 -17.92 13.02 -26.95
C ARG A 98 -17.01 11.79 -27.05
N GLY A 99 -16.12 11.61 -26.07
CA GLY A 99 -15.22 10.45 -26.01
C GLY A 99 -15.99 9.14 -25.88
N LEU A 100 -16.96 9.08 -24.97
CA LEU A 100 -17.87 7.95 -24.80
C LEU A 100 -18.62 7.61 -26.09
N ALA A 101 -19.21 8.61 -26.76
CA ALA A 101 -19.94 8.42 -28.01
C ALA A 101 -19.04 7.89 -29.13
N SER A 102 -17.77 8.33 -29.16
CA SER A 102 -16.77 7.90 -30.15
C SER A 102 -16.24 6.50 -29.88
N GLY A 103 -15.84 6.22 -28.63
CA GLY A 103 -15.25 4.95 -28.24
C GLY A 103 -16.22 3.77 -28.33
N THR A 104 -17.49 4.00 -27.99
CA THR A 104 -18.54 2.97 -28.03
C THR A 104 -19.16 2.78 -29.42
N ARG A 105 -18.72 3.53 -30.45
CA ARG A 105 -19.34 3.47 -31.79
C ARG A 105 -19.09 2.14 -32.49
N THR A 106 -17.85 1.66 -32.47
CA THR A 106 -17.43 0.40 -33.12
C THR A 106 -16.40 -0.35 -32.26
N PRO A 107 -16.73 -0.78 -31.02
CA PRO A 107 -15.77 -1.44 -30.13
C PRO A 107 -15.06 -2.63 -30.78
N GLY A 108 -13.76 -2.77 -30.52
CA GLY A 108 -12.90 -3.82 -31.09
C GLY A 108 -12.34 -3.50 -32.47
N ARG A 109 -12.92 -2.56 -33.24
CA ARG A 109 -12.38 -2.13 -34.54
C ARG A 109 -10.98 -1.56 -34.36
N ASP A 110 -10.07 -1.88 -35.26
CA ASP A 110 -8.70 -1.34 -35.23
C ASP A 110 -8.63 0.07 -35.83
N ASP A 111 -8.93 1.06 -34.99
CA ASP A 111 -8.87 2.48 -35.34
C ASP A 111 -8.51 3.37 -34.13
N ALA A 112 -8.38 4.67 -34.40
CA ALA A 112 -7.92 5.67 -33.44
C ALA A 112 -8.92 5.98 -32.31
N GLU A 113 -10.19 5.58 -32.38
CA GLU A 113 -11.20 5.98 -31.38
C GLU A 113 -11.85 4.78 -30.69
N SER A 114 -12.06 3.69 -31.41
CA SER A 114 -12.82 2.53 -30.93
C SER A 114 -12.19 1.92 -29.69
N TRP A 115 -13.02 1.74 -28.67
CA TRP A 115 -12.61 1.10 -27.42
C TRP A 115 -12.35 -0.38 -27.62
N PRO A 116 -11.39 -0.96 -26.88
CA PRO A 116 -11.23 -2.41 -26.84
C PRO A 116 -12.49 -3.10 -26.30
N LEU A 117 -12.69 -4.35 -26.68
CA LEU A 117 -13.74 -5.19 -26.10
C LEU A 117 -13.39 -5.53 -24.65
N VAL A 118 -14.40 -5.67 -23.80
CA VAL A 118 -14.23 -6.26 -22.47
C VAL A 118 -14.35 -7.78 -22.62
N LEU A 119 -13.25 -8.49 -22.34
CA LEU A 119 -13.13 -9.95 -22.47
C LEU A 119 -12.62 -10.59 -21.16
N ASP A 120 -12.43 -11.92 -21.16
CA ASP A 120 -11.90 -12.66 -20.01
C ASP A 120 -10.52 -12.16 -19.59
N HIS A 121 -10.24 -12.25 -18.29
CA HIS A 121 -8.99 -11.71 -17.73
C HIS A 121 -7.71 -12.30 -18.34
N THR A 122 -7.77 -13.54 -18.84
CA THR A 122 -6.66 -14.25 -19.48
C THR A 122 -6.46 -13.91 -20.95
N VAL A 123 -7.39 -13.19 -21.58
CA VAL A 123 -7.36 -12.85 -23.02
C VAL A 123 -7.09 -11.37 -23.20
N GLN A 124 -8.03 -10.52 -22.78
CA GLN A 124 -7.94 -9.07 -22.86
C GLN A 124 -8.77 -8.47 -21.73
N GLY A 125 -8.33 -8.76 -20.50
CA GLY A 125 -9.05 -8.45 -19.28
C GLY A 125 -9.08 -6.98 -18.89
N GLN A 126 -8.03 -6.24 -19.21
CA GLN A 126 -7.80 -4.90 -18.67
C GLN A 126 -9.02 -3.98 -18.84
N PRO A 127 -9.67 -3.87 -20.02
CA PRO A 127 -10.88 -3.05 -20.21
C PRO A 127 -12.02 -3.30 -19.21
N MET A 128 -12.09 -4.48 -18.58
CA MET A 128 -13.02 -4.76 -17.48
C MET A 128 -12.77 -3.83 -16.28
N VAL A 129 -11.50 -3.60 -15.95
CA VAL A 129 -11.05 -2.69 -14.88
C VAL A 129 -11.50 -1.27 -15.19
N GLU A 130 -11.26 -0.79 -16.41
CA GLU A 130 -11.66 0.54 -16.85
C GLU A 130 -13.18 0.72 -16.92
N SER A 131 -13.93 -0.34 -17.26
CA SER A 131 -15.39 -0.31 -17.33
C SER A 131 -16.03 0.10 -15.98
N ALA A 132 -15.45 -0.31 -14.87
CA ALA A 132 -15.90 0.09 -13.53
C ALA A 132 -15.67 1.57 -13.26
N SER A 133 -14.55 2.12 -13.76
CA SER A 133 -14.25 3.56 -13.64
C SER A 133 -15.21 4.39 -14.49
N VAL A 134 -15.51 3.94 -15.71
CA VAL A 134 -16.54 4.56 -16.57
C VAL A 134 -17.91 4.50 -15.91
N ALA A 135 -18.35 3.32 -15.46
CA ALA A 135 -19.64 3.13 -14.82
C ALA A 135 -19.82 3.99 -13.56
N LEU A 136 -18.80 4.04 -12.70
CA LEU A 136 -18.84 4.89 -11.50
C LEU A 136 -18.89 6.38 -11.88
N GLY A 137 -18.09 6.82 -12.85
CA GLY A 137 -18.13 8.20 -13.33
C GLY A 137 -19.50 8.58 -13.90
N LEU A 138 -20.12 7.70 -14.69
CA LEU A 138 -21.48 7.89 -15.22
C LEU A 138 -22.53 7.95 -14.12
N ARG A 139 -22.41 7.11 -13.09
CA ARG A 139 -23.33 7.11 -11.95
C ARG A 139 -23.26 8.40 -11.16
N LEU A 140 -22.04 8.85 -10.83
CA LEU A 140 -21.79 10.08 -10.08
C LEU A 140 -22.29 11.32 -10.83
N THR A 141 -22.18 11.31 -12.16
CA THR A 141 -22.52 12.46 -13.02
C THR A 141 -23.86 12.32 -13.72
N ARG A 142 -24.68 11.34 -13.34
CA ARG A 142 -25.88 10.93 -14.09
C ARG A 142 -26.77 12.11 -14.55
N PRO A 143 -27.17 13.06 -13.68
CA PRO A 143 -28.08 14.15 -14.08
C PRO A 143 -27.47 15.12 -15.11
N TRP A 144 -26.14 15.20 -15.16
CA TRP A 144 -25.40 16.16 -15.98
C TRP A 144 -24.80 15.54 -17.24
N LEU A 145 -24.58 14.22 -17.25
CA LEU A 145 -24.00 13.49 -18.39
C LEU A 145 -24.95 12.40 -18.90
N TRP A 146 -25.12 11.29 -18.18
CA TRP A 146 -25.84 10.11 -18.69
C TRP A 146 -27.26 10.43 -19.18
N ASP A 147 -28.04 11.15 -18.39
CA ASP A 147 -29.44 11.46 -18.73
C ASP A 147 -29.55 12.38 -19.96
N ARG A 148 -28.47 13.10 -20.31
CA ARG A 148 -28.38 14.03 -21.45
C ARG A 148 -27.78 13.42 -22.70
N LEU A 149 -27.22 12.20 -22.62
CA LEU A 149 -26.71 11.49 -23.79
C LEU A 149 -27.84 11.11 -24.75
N GLU A 150 -27.55 11.14 -26.05
CA GLU A 150 -28.46 10.61 -27.06
C GLU A 150 -28.82 9.14 -26.77
N PRO A 151 -30.07 8.70 -27.01
CA PRO A 151 -30.49 7.32 -26.76
C PRO A 151 -29.55 6.26 -27.34
N GLY A 152 -29.11 6.44 -28.59
CA GLY A 152 -28.21 5.49 -29.24
C GLY A 152 -26.81 5.44 -28.61
N VAL A 153 -26.32 6.52 -28.00
CA VAL A 153 -25.05 6.49 -27.24
C VAL A 153 -25.23 5.72 -25.93
N ARG A 154 -26.37 5.90 -25.25
CA ARG A 154 -26.69 5.14 -24.03
C ARG A 154 -26.76 3.65 -24.30
N ASP A 155 -27.42 3.24 -25.37
CA ASP A 155 -27.57 1.83 -25.73
C ASP A 155 -26.22 1.17 -26.07
N ARG A 156 -25.37 1.85 -26.85
CA ARG A 156 -24.01 1.34 -27.14
C ARG A 156 -23.11 1.31 -25.92
N THR A 157 -23.24 2.30 -25.03
CA THR A 157 -22.49 2.34 -23.77
C THR A 157 -22.88 1.18 -22.86
N GLU A 158 -24.18 0.93 -22.69
CA GLU A 158 -24.66 -0.25 -21.96
C GLU A 158 -24.11 -1.53 -22.59
N GLN A 159 -24.21 -1.67 -23.91
CA GLN A 159 -23.74 -2.87 -24.61
C GLN A 159 -22.25 -3.14 -24.35
N TRP A 160 -21.41 -2.10 -24.36
CA TRP A 160 -19.99 -2.21 -24.04
C TRP A 160 -19.76 -2.59 -22.57
N LEU A 161 -20.44 -1.91 -21.64
CA LEU A 161 -20.33 -2.17 -20.19
C LEU A 161 -20.75 -3.60 -19.82
N ARG A 162 -21.81 -4.14 -20.46
CA ARG A 162 -22.26 -5.51 -20.22
C ARG A 162 -21.21 -6.58 -20.57
N GLY A 163 -20.18 -6.23 -21.34
CA GLY A 163 -19.02 -7.10 -21.52
C GLY A 163 -18.39 -7.52 -20.19
N ALA A 164 -18.37 -6.64 -19.18
CA ALA A 164 -17.85 -6.97 -17.85
C ALA A 164 -18.68 -8.02 -17.11
N LEU A 165 -20.00 -8.05 -17.33
CA LEU A 165 -20.91 -9.00 -16.69
C LEU A 165 -20.83 -10.41 -17.30
N ARG A 166 -20.39 -10.51 -18.56
CA ARG A 166 -20.43 -11.73 -19.38
C ARG A 166 -19.08 -12.45 -19.50
N HIS A 167 -18.01 -11.85 -18.99
CA HIS A 167 -16.66 -12.39 -19.05
C HIS A 167 -16.07 -12.60 -17.65
N LEU A 168 -15.09 -13.49 -17.56
CA LEU A 168 -14.53 -13.98 -16.31
C LEU A 168 -13.50 -13.01 -15.72
N PRO A 169 -13.79 -12.39 -14.55
CA PRO A 169 -12.82 -11.59 -13.81
C PRO A 169 -11.71 -12.49 -13.22
N SER A 170 -10.59 -11.88 -12.81
CA SER A 170 -9.61 -12.59 -11.99
C SER A 170 -10.21 -12.89 -10.60
N GLY A 171 -9.76 -13.98 -9.97
CA GLY A 171 -10.25 -14.43 -8.65
C GLY A 171 -9.77 -13.58 -7.47
N ASN A 172 -10.00 -12.28 -7.54
CA ASN A 172 -9.60 -11.25 -6.57
C ASN A 172 -10.54 -10.03 -6.71
N ASN A 173 -10.11 -8.85 -6.26
CA ASN A 173 -10.85 -7.58 -6.36
C ASN A 173 -11.47 -7.28 -7.74
N TRP A 174 -11.03 -7.93 -8.82
CA TRP A 174 -11.63 -7.83 -10.14
C TRP A 174 -13.13 -8.15 -10.16
N HIS A 175 -13.64 -8.96 -9.24
CA HIS A 175 -15.08 -9.19 -9.10
C HIS A 175 -15.89 -7.93 -8.70
N LEU A 176 -15.24 -6.91 -8.13
CA LEU A 176 -15.87 -5.63 -7.81
C LEU A 176 -16.05 -4.72 -9.04
N PHE A 177 -15.39 -5.02 -10.16
CA PHE A 177 -15.56 -4.27 -11.41
C PHE A 177 -16.93 -4.53 -12.06
N PRO A 178 -17.35 -5.78 -12.35
CA PRO A 178 -18.70 -6.06 -12.82
C PRO A 178 -19.77 -5.71 -11.78
N TYR A 179 -19.48 -5.82 -10.48
CA TYR A 179 -20.36 -5.31 -9.41
C TYR A 179 -20.66 -3.81 -9.59
N THR A 180 -19.63 -3.01 -9.84
CA THR A 180 -19.77 -1.55 -10.03
C THR A 180 -20.53 -1.22 -11.31
N VAL A 181 -20.27 -1.98 -12.39
CA VAL A 181 -21.02 -1.86 -13.65
C VAL A 181 -22.50 -2.18 -13.44
N ALA A 182 -22.80 -3.30 -12.77
CA ALA A 182 -24.15 -3.72 -12.45
C ALA A 182 -24.88 -2.66 -11.61
N GLY A 183 -24.23 -2.12 -10.57
CA GLY A 183 -24.82 -1.06 -9.74
C GLY A 183 -25.13 0.22 -10.51
N PHE A 184 -24.31 0.61 -11.48
CA PHE A 184 -24.65 1.71 -12.39
C PHE A 184 -25.86 1.38 -13.27
N LEU A 185 -25.87 0.23 -13.95
CA LEU A 185 -26.96 -0.17 -14.85
C LEU A 185 -28.30 -0.25 -14.11
N GLU A 186 -28.32 -0.83 -12.91
CA GLU A 186 -29.50 -0.85 -12.04
C GLU A 186 -29.96 0.56 -11.68
N SER A 187 -29.03 1.45 -11.30
CA SER A 187 -29.38 2.82 -10.91
C SER A 187 -30.07 3.62 -12.02
N VAL A 188 -29.80 3.31 -13.29
CA VAL A 188 -30.39 3.97 -14.47
C VAL A 188 -31.57 3.21 -15.08
N GLY A 189 -32.11 2.21 -14.37
CA GLY A 189 -33.27 1.44 -14.81
C GLY A 189 -32.97 0.41 -15.91
N ARG A 190 -31.70 0.01 -16.06
CA ARG A 190 -31.22 -1.01 -17.00
C ARG A 190 -30.71 -2.27 -16.27
N GLY A 191 -31.21 -2.52 -15.06
CA GLY A 191 -30.91 -3.72 -14.27
C GLY A 191 -31.72 -4.94 -14.71
N ASP A 192 -31.16 -6.12 -14.53
CA ASP A 192 -31.78 -7.40 -14.87
C ASP A 192 -31.13 -8.58 -14.09
N ALA A 193 -31.38 -9.81 -14.53
CA ALA A 193 -30.81 -11.00 -13.89
C ALA A 193 -29.27 -11.10 -14.03
N GLU A 194 -28.66 -10.53 -15.09
CA GLU A 194 -27.20 -10.50 -15.23
C GLU A 194 -26.59 -9.56 -14.19
N THR A 195 -27.18 -8.37 -13.99
CA THR A 195 -26.69 -7.40 -13.00
C THR A 195 -26.83 -7.95 -11.59
N ALA A 196 -27.99 -8.53 -11.24
CA ALA A 196 -28.24 -9.12 -9.93
C ALA A 196 -27.23 -10.24 -9.61
N ARG A 197 -26.97 -11.15 -10.56
CA ARG A 197 -26.01 -12.25 -10.40
C ARG A 197 -24.58 -11.76 -10.22
N ALA A 198 -24.16 -10.74 -10.96
CA ALA A 198 -22.82 -10.16 -10.82
C ALA A 198 -22.63 -9.55 -9.42
N ARG A 199 -23.67 -8.88 -8.89
CA ARG A 199 -23.63 -8.28 -7.56
C ARG A 199 -23.60 -9.32 -6.45
N GLU A 200 -24.49 -10.31 -6.50
CA GLU A 200 -24.55 -11.43 -5.56
C GLU A 200 -23.20 -12.14 -5.47
N ARG A 201 -22.65 -12.57 -6.61
CA ARG A 201 -21.36 -13.26 -6.67
C ARG A 201 -20.21 -12.44 -6.08
N ALA A 202 -20.16 -11.14 -6.36
CA ALA A 202 -19.09 -10.29 -5.86
C ALA A 202 -19.16 -10.13 -4.33
N LEU A 203 -20.37 -9.98 -3.78
CA LEU A 203 -20.58 -9.87 -2.33
C LEU A 203 -20.32 -11.20 -1.61
N GLU A 204 -20.71 -12.33 -2.18
CA GLU A 204 -20.39 -13.67 -1.64
C GLU A 204 -18.88 -13.91 -1.56
N LEU A 205 -18.14 -13.57 -2.62
CA LEU A 205 -16.67 -13.67 -2.62
C LEU A 205 -16.04 -12.71 -1.63
N LEU A 206 -16.51 -11.46 -1.56
CA LEU A 206 -16.02 -10.47 -0.62
C LEU A 206 -16.21 -10.93 0.83
N GLU A 207 -17.32 -11.62 1.14
CA GLU A 207 -17.55 -12.22 2.45
C GLU A 207 -16.51 -13.32 2.75
N GLY A 208 -16.25 -14.20 1.79
CA GLY A 208 -15.22 -15.23 1.89
C GLY A 208 -13.79 -14.68 2.02
N TRP A 209 -13.57 -13.43 1.61
CA TRP A 209 -12.29 -12.73 1.71
C TRP A 209 -12.13 -11.90 2.98
N TYR A 210 -13.21 -11.66 3.74
CA TYR A 210 -13.10 -10.98 5.02
C TYR A 210 -12.32 -11.86 6.02
N ARG A 211 -11.35 -11.26 6.72
CA ARG A 211 -10.48 -11.98 7.67
C ARG A 211 -10.60 -11.49 9.11
N GLY A 212 -11.38 -10.43 9.35
CA GLY A 212 -11.46 -9.73 10.64
C GLY A 212 -10.61 -8.46 10.66
N ASP A 213 -10.71 -7.70 11.75
CA ASP A 213 -10.02 -6.41 11.97
C ASP A 213 -10.29 -5.37 10.86
N GLY A 214 -11.41 -5.49 10.14
CA GLY A 214 -11.71 -4.67 8.96
C GLY A 214 -10.90 -5.03 7.69
N TRP A 215 -10.08 -6.07 7.69
CA TRP A 215 -9.24 -6.44 6.55
C TRP A 215 -9.84 -7.56 5.68
N TYR A 216 -9.69 -7.39 4.37
CA TYR A 216 -9.97 -8.39 3.35
C TYR A 216 -8.67 -8.88 2.73
N ALA A 217 -8.55 -10.20 2.56
CA ALA A 217 -7.55 -10.77 1.66
C ALA A 217 -7.99 -10.53 0.21
N ASP A 218 -7.08 -10.10 -0.66
CA ASP A 218 -7.40 -9.85 -2.06
C ASP A 218 -7.36 -11.16 -2.88
N GLY A 219 -8.45 -11.93 -2.79
CA GLY A 219 -8.54 -13.30 -3.30
C GLY A 219 -8.29 -14.36 -2.23
N ASP A 220 -8.15 -15.61 -2.65
CA ASP A 220 -8.12 -16.77 -1.74
C ASP A 220 -6.80 -16.94 -0.98
N GLY A 221 -5.79 -16.12 -1.28
CA GLY A 221 -4.51 -16.08 -0.58
C GLY A 221 -4.53 -15.23 0.69
N ARG A 222 -3.39 -14.62 1.00
CA ARG A 222 -3.21 -13.67 2.11
C ARG A 222 -2.60 -12.34 1.66
N ALA A 223 -3.01 -11.89 0.48
CA ALA A 223 -2.59 -10.60 -0.05
C ALA A 223 -3.37 -9.47 0.66
N PHE A 224 -2.71 -8.73 1.55
CA PHE A 224 -3.24 -7.53 2.17
C PHE A 224 -2.37 -6.35 1.75
N ASP A 225 -2.99 -5.30 1.24
CA ASP A 225 -2.33 -4.06 0.87
C ASP A 225 -3.37 -2.94 0.74
N HIS A 226 -2.96 -1.80 0.17
CA HIS A 226 -3.79 -0.62 -0.05
C HIS A 226 -5.03 -0.83 -0.94
N TYR A 227 -5.16 -1.95 -1.66
CA TYR A 227 -6.41 -2.35 -2.33
C TYR A 227 -7.57 -2.51 -1.35
N ASN A 228 -7.29 -2.76 -0.07
CA ASN A 228 -8.33 -2.70 0.96
C ASN A 228 -9.06 -1.35 0.92
N GLY A 229 -8.32 -0.24 0.98
CA GLY A 229 -8.90 1.10 1.01
C GLY A 229 -9.55 1.53 -0.32
N TRP A 230 -8.84 1.40 -1.44
CA TRP A 230 -9.28 1.98 -2.72
C TRP A 230 -10.10 1.05 -3.63
N ALA A 231 -10.30 -0.22 -3.24
CA ALA A 231 -11.13 -1.17 -3.98
C ALA A 231 -12.09 -1.95 -3.06
N LEU A 232 -11.56 -2.78 -2.16
CA LEU A 232 -12.35 -3.76 -1.39
C LEU A 232 -13.35 -3.09 -0.44
N HIS A 233 -12.97 -1.97 0.18
CA HIS A 233 -13.91 -1.09 0.90
C HIS A 233 -14.59 -0.08 -0.03
N LEU A 234 -13.85 0.49 -0.99
CA LEU A 234 -14.34 1.60 -1.80
C LEU A 234 -15.62 1.29 -2.57
N TYR A 235 -15.63 0.20 -3.32
CA TYR A 235 -16.75 -0.12 -4.18
C TYR A 235 -18.04 -0.42 -3.42
N PRO A 236 -18.08 -1.35 -2.44
CA PRO A 236 -19.32 -1.67 -1.74
C PRO A 236 -19.84 -0.54 -0.85
N VAL A 237 -18.96 0.20 -0.16
CA VAL A 237 -19.40 1.31 0.71
C VAL A 237 -19.90 2.49 -0.11
N LEU A 238 -19.21 2.85 -1.20
CA LEU A 238 -19.66 3.94 -2.07
C LEU A 238 -20.95 3.56 -2.81
N ASP A 239 -21.09 2.30 -3.24
CA ASP A 239 -22.33 1.82 -3.85
C ASP A 239 -23.53 1.97 -2.91
N ALA A 240 -23.40 1.49 -1.66
CA ALA A 240 -24.42 1.60 -0.64
C ALA A 240 -24.76 3.07 -0.31
N HIS A 241 -23.73 3.93 -0.19
CA HIS A 241 -23.90 5.36 0.05
C HIS A 241 -24.68 6.03 -1.09
N LEU A 242 -24.32 5.77 -2.35
CA LEU A 242 -24.99 6.36 -3.52
C LEU A 242 -26.40 5.78 -3.75
N ALA A 243 -26.67 4.55 -3.31
CA ALA A 243 -28.00 3.94 -3.39
C ALA A 243 -28.93 4.36 -2.24
N GLY A 244 -28.40 4.91 -1.15
CA GLY A 244 -29.15 5.10 0.08
C GLY A 244 -29.53 3.77 0.76
N ASP A 245 -28.76 2.70 0.51
CA ASP A 245 -29.01 1.37 1.08
C ASP A 245 -28.48 1.31 2.52
N GLY A 246 -29.39 1.45 3.48
CA GLY A 246 -29.06 1.43 4.91
C GLY A 246 -28.51 0.10 5.41
N GLN A 247 -28.92 -1.04 4.84
CA GLN A 247 -28.45 -2.36 5.29
C GLN A 247 -27.02 -2.62 4.82
N ALA A 248 -26.76 -2.40 3.52
CA ALA A 248 -25.42 -2.53 2.97
C ALA A 248 -24.45 -1.51 3.59
N SER A 249 -24.92 -0.29 3.83
CA SER A 249 -24.14 0.76 4.50
C SER A 249 -23.77 0.37 5.94
N ALA A 250 -24.69 -0.22 6.70
CA ALA A 250 -24.40 -0.69 8.05
C ALA A 250 -23.34 -1.81 8.07
N LEU A 251 -23.46 -2.80 7.17
CA LEU A 251 -22.53 -3.92 7.11
C LEU A 251 -21.13 -3.50 6.63
N HIS A 252 -21.04 -2.94 5.43
CA HIS A 252 -19.75 -2.61 4.82
C HIS A 252 -19.13 -1.37 5.48
N GLY A 253 -19.95 -0.43 5.95
CA GLY A 253 -19.50 0.74 6.70
C GLY A 253 -18.89 0.38 8.05
N ALA A 254 -19.46 -0.58 8.79
CA ALA A 254 -18.86 -1.06 10.03
C ALA A 254 -17.46 -1.64 9.81
N ARG A 255 -17.28 -2.44 8.74
CA ARG A 255 -15.97 -3.01 8.38
C ARG A 255 -14.97 -1.93 7.94
N LEU A 256 -15.41 -0.90 7.21
CA LEU A 256 -14.55 0.24 6.87
C LEU A 256 -14.12 0.99 8.14
N ARG A 257 -15.06 1.23 9.08
CA ARG A 257 -14.74 1.88 10.35
C ARG A 257 -13.66 1.11 11.12
N GLU A 258 -13.83 -0.20 11.25
CA GLU A 258 -12.87 -1.10 11.91
C GLU A 258 -11.51 -1.09 11.19
N HIS A 259 -11.50 -1.15 9.86
CA HIS A 259 -10.27 -1.10 9.05
C HIS A 259 -9.46 0.17 9.33
N LEU A 260 -10.14 1.32 9.41
CA LEU A 260 -9.52 2.62 9.62
C LEU A 260 -8.88 2.79 11.00
N GLU A 261 -9.21 1.95 11.99
CA GLU A 261 -8.54 1.94 13.30
C GLU A 261 -7.05 1.62 13.16
N SER A 262 -6.74 0.60 12.36
CA SER A 262 -5.35 0.21 12.05
C SER A 262 -4.76 0.98 10.86
N PHE A 263 -5.54 1.19 9.80
CA PHE A 263 -5.05 1.78 8.55
C PHE A 263 -4.69 3.27 8.70
N SER A 264 -5.36 4.02 9.57
CA SER A 264 -5.02 5.43 9.83
C SER A 264 -3.61 5.63 10.42
N LEU A 265 -3.07 4.62 11.10
CA LEU A 265 -1.70 4.60 11.61
C LEU A 265 -0.66 4.34 10.51
N MET A 266 -1.06 3.95 9.30
CA MET A 266 -0.15 3.61 8.18
C MET A 266 0.33 4.83 7.37
N PHE A 267 0.23 6.03 7.94
CA PHE A 267 0.64 7.29 7.34
C PHE A 267 1.65 8.00 8.24
N GLY A 268 2.79 8.39 7.66
CA GLY A 268 3.84 9.12 8.35
C GLY A 268 3.45 10.56 8.65
N GLY A 269 4.16 11.19 9.58
CA GLY A 269 3.93 12.59 9.97
C GLY A 269 4.16 13.57 8.81
N ASP A 270 4.92 13.21 7.79
CA ASP A 270 5.09 14.02 6.58
C ASP A 270 4.01 13.78 5.51
N GLY A 271 3.03 12.93 5.79
CA GLY A 271 1.93 12.55 4.90
C GLY A 271 2.20 11.31 4.03
N ALA A 272 3.38 10.72 4.10
CA ALA A 272 3.71 9.51 3.34
C ALA A 272 2.82 8.32 3.74
N PRO A 273 2.08 7.67 2.82
CA PRO A 273 1.53 6.35 3.10
C PRO A 273 2.66 5.30 3.13
N LEU A 274 2.44 4.17 3.80
CA LEU A 274 3.37 3.04 3.78
C LEU A 274 3.72 2.60 2.35
N TYR A 275 5.01 2.40 2.07
CA TYR A 275 5.48 1.77 0.84
C TYR A 275 5.38 0.24 0.98
N PHE A 276 4.16 -0.31 0.83
CA PHE A 276 3.86 -1.72 1.06
C PHE A 276 2.82 -2.25 0.07
N GLY A 277 3.04 -3.47 -0.43
CA GLY A 277 2.18 -4.12 -1.41
C GLY A 277 2.37 -3.60 -2.84
N ARG A 278 1.46 -4.00 -3.73
CA ARG A 278 1.50 -3.72 -5.17
C ARG A 278 0.87 -2.38 -5.54
N SER A 279 1.05 -1.97 -6.80
CA SER A 279 0.40 -0.78 -7.39
C SER A 279 0.70 0.54 -6.68
N LEU A 280 1.86 0.65 -6.04
CA LEU A 280 2.28 1.85 -5.32
C LEU A 280 2.34 3.10 -6.22
N THR A 281 2.42 2.95 -7.54
CA THR A 281 2.32 4.07 -8.49
C THR A 281 1.01 4.86 -8.40
N TYR A 282 0.00 4.33 -7.69
CA TYR A 282 -1.28 5.01 -7.44
C TYR A 282 -1.22 6.02 -6.29
N ARG A 283 -0.14 6.00 -5.48
CA ARG A 283 0.25 7.08 -4.56
C ARG A 283 -0.86 7.51 -3.59
N PHE A 284 -1.42 8.71 -3.79
CA PHE A 284 -2.43 9.31 -2.93
C PHE A 284 -3.78 8.60 -3.02
N ALA A 285 -3.97 7.64 -3.95
CA ALA A 285 -5.05 6.65 -3.86
C ALA A 285 -5.12 5.99 -2.48
N ALA A 286 -3.97 5.80 -1.79
CA ALA A 286 -3.91 5.20 -0.46
C ALA A 286 -4.85 5.90 0.55
N SER A 287 -5.11 7.20 0.38
CA SER A 287 -6.02 7.96 1.24
C SER A 287 -7.52 7.78 0.92
N ALA A 288 -7.87 7.05 -0.14
CA ALA A 288 -9.26 6.93 -0.61
C ALA A 288 -10.19 6.28 0.43
N GLY A 289 -9.70 5.29 1.19
CA GLY A 289 -10.48 4.66 2.27
C GLY A 289 -10.80 5.64 3.42
N ILE A 290 -9.84 6.49 3.79
CA ILE A 290 -10.03 7.53 4.83
C ILE A 290 -11.03 8.58 4.35
N ALA A 291 -10.85 9.06 3.11
CA ALA A 291 -11.76 10.01 2.49
C ALA A 291 -13.19 9.46 2.40
N LEU A 292 -13.34 8.19 2.00
CA LEU A 292 -14.64 7.53 1.94
C LEU A 292 -15.28 7.36 3.32
N GLY A 293 -14.52 7.01 4.35
CA GLY A 293 -15.02 6.92 5.72
C GLY A 293 -15.56 8.27 6.21
N ALA A 294 -14.87 9.37 5.90
CA ALA A 294 -15.35 10.71 6.20
C ALA A 294 -16.62 11.09 5.41
N VAL A 295 -16.68 10.80 4.11
CA VAL A 295 -17.83 11.12 3.23
C VAL A 295 -19.07 10.29 3.60
N SER A 296 -18.90 9.02 3.93
CA SER A 296 -20.00 8.10 4.23
C SER A 296 -20.43 8.09 5.69
N GLY A 297 -19.67 8.74 6.59
CA GLY A 297 -19.91 8.76 8.04
C GLY A 297 -19.34 7.54 8.79
N HIS A 298 -18.66 6.62 8.08
CA HIS A 298 -18.10 5.39 8.63
C HIS A 298 -16.60 5.51 8.93
N THR A 299 -16.25 6.34 9.91
CA THR A 299 -14.86 6.52 10.34
C THR A 299 -14.73 6.62 11.85
N PRO A 300 -13.70 5.99 12.47
CA PRO A 300 -13.39 6.15 13.89
C PRO A 300 -12.68 7.49 14.18
N LEU A 301 -12.22 8.18 13.15
CA LEU A 301 -11.37 9.36 13.26
C LEU A 301 -12.20 10.63 13.46
N ALA A 302 -11.66 11.58 14.23
CA ALA A 302 -12.16 12.94 14.23
C ALA A 302 -12.05 13.55 12.82
N PRO A 303 -12.95 14.48 12.43
CA PRO A 303 -12.89 15.13 11.12
C PRO A 303 -11.55 15.81 10.82
N GLY A 304 -10.93 16.47 11.81
CA GLY A 304 -9.63 17.13 11.65
C GLY A 304 -8.48 16.16 11.38
N VAL A 305 -8.53 14.97 11.98
CA VAL A 305 -7.55 13.88 11.74
C VAL A 305 -7.74 13.29 10.33
N SER A 306 -8.99 13.06 9.92
CA SER A 306 -9.28 12.59 8.55
C SER A 306 -8.78 13.59 7.51
N ARG A 307 -9.03 14.89 7.74
CA ARG A 307 -8.55 16.00 6.89
C ARG A 307 -7.03 16.00 6.80
N ARG A 308 -6.33 15.90 7.94
CA ARG A 308 -4.86 15.86 8.03
C ARG A 308 -4.25 14.73 7.20
N LEU A 309 -4.80 13.52 7.30
CA LEU A 309 -4.29 12.34 6.59
C LEU A 309 -4.50 12.45 5.08
N VAL A 310 -5.71 12.83 4.66
CA VAL A 310 -6.07 12.98 3.25
C VAL A 310 -5.25 14.08 2.61
N ASN A 311 -5.23 15.29 3.20
CA ASN A 311 -4.41 16.40 2.71
C ASN A 311 -2.91 16.08 2.71
N GLY A 312 -2.43 15.44 3.78
CA GLY A 312 -1.02 15.08 3.93
C GLY A 312 -0.56 14.16 2.80
N SER A 313 -1.36 13.15 2.45
CA SER A 313 -1.04 12.23 1.36
C SER A 313 -0.98 12.92 0.01
N LEU A 314 -1.95 13.78 -0.32
CA LEU A 314 -1.93 14.54 -1.58
C LEU A 314 -0.70 15.46 -1.65
N ARG A 315 -0.49 16.28 -0.61
CA ARG A 315 0.63 17.20 -0.51
C ARG A 315 1.97 16.47 -0.64
N TYR A 316 2.14 15.36 0.08
CA TYR A 316 3.37 14.57 0.10
C TYR A 316 3.87 14.28 -1.32
N PHE A 317 2.99 13.79 -2.19
CA PHE A 317 3.33 13.41 -3.56
C PHE A 317 3.47 14.60 -4.50
N LEU A 318 2.58 15.60 -4.40
CA LEU A 318 2.65 16.79 -5.24
C LEU A 318 3.96 17.57 -5.01
N GLU A 319 4.49 17.58 -3.79
CA GLU A 319 5.77 18.23 -3.46
C GLU A 319 7.01 17.36 -3.74
N ARG A 320 6.83 16.08 -4.07
CA ARG A 320 7.93 15.10 -4.24
C ARG A 320 7.99 14.50 -5.65
N GLY A 321 7.61 15.28 -6.66
CA GLY A 321 7.84 14.94 -8.07
C GLY A 321 6.90 13.88 -8.66
N ALA A 322 5.75 13.62 -8.01
CA ALA A 322 4.77 12.67 -8.53
C ALA A 322 4.23 13.08 -9.90
N SER A 323 4.22 14.38 -10.16
CA SER A 323 3.90 14.98 -11.46
C SER A 323 5.18 15.40 -12.19
N GLY A 324 5.25 15.13 -13.49
CA GLY A 324 6.32 15.58 -14.38
C GLY A 324 6.21 17.06 -14.73
N THR A 325 7.16 17.58 -15.49
CA THR A 325 7.10 18.95 -16.03
C THR A 325 5.96 19.15 -17.04
N ASP A 326 5.42 18.06 -17.57
CA ASP A 326 4.20 18.03 -18.37
C ASP A 326 2.93 17.98 -17.49
N GLY A 327 3.03 17.98 -16.16
CA GLY A 327 1.86 17.90 -15.28
C GLY A 327 1.24 16.51 -15.17
N LEU A 328 1.72 15.50 -15.90
CA LEU A 328 1.21 14.14 -15.80
C LEU A 328 1.77 13.43 -14.57
N LEU A 329 0.98 12.53 -13.98
CA LEU A 329 1.50 11.63 -12.95
C LEU A 329 2.48 10.62 -13.57
N ASN A 330 3.70 10.56 -13.04
CA ASN A 330 4.78 9.71 -13.55
C ASN A 330 4.60 8.23 -13.15
N LEU A 331 5.23 7.32 -13.88
CA LEU A 331 5.36 5.90 -13.49
C LEU A 331 6.42 5.71 -12.38
N GLY A 332 6.01 5.53 -11.11
CA GLY A 332 6.96 5.35 -10.01
C GLY A 332 6.37 5.68 -8.64
N TRP A 333 7.13 6.30 -7.73
CA TRP A 333 6.66 6.65 -6.39
C TRP A 333 6.74 8.16 -6.12
N HIS A 334 7.93 8.69 -5.82
CA HIS A 334 8.18 10.13 -5.82
C HIS A 334 8.27 10.61 -7.26
N GLY A 335 9.34 10.27 -7.97
CA GLY A 335 9.43 10.42 -9.42
C GLY A 335 9.36 9.09 -10.17
N PRO A 336 9.85 9.04 -11.42
CA PRO A 336 10.02 7.79 -12.15
C PRO A 336 10.87 6.77 -11.37
N HIS A 337 10.35 5.55 -11.20
CA HIS A 337 11.06 4.47 -10.50
C HIS A 337 10.57 3.10 -10.99
N THR A 338 11.34 2.47 -11.88
CA THR A 338 10.96 1.23 -12.57
C THR A 338 10.72 0.06 -11.62
N ALA A 339 11.48 -0.05 -10.53
CA ALA A 339 11.31 -1.16 -9.58
C ALA A 339 10.02 -1.07 -8.73
N THR A 340 9.27 0.03 -8.80
CA THR A 340 7.89 0.12 -8.24
C THR A 340 6.84 -0.51 -9.14
N LEU A 341 7.14 -0.64 -10.44
CA LEU A 341 6.15 -0.94 -11.46
C LEU A 341 5.84 -2.44 -11.52
N GLN A 342 4.60 -2.75 -11.82
CA GLN A 342 4.16 -4.10 -12.17
C GLN A 342 4.06 -4.23 -13.69
N THR A 343 4.01 -5.45 -14.20
CA THR A 343 3.93 -5.72 -15.65
C THR A 343 2.71 -5.07 -16.32
N TYR A 344 1.63 -4.84 -15.57
CA TYR A 344 0.42 -4.16 -16.01
C TYR A 344 0.50 -2.63 -15.92
N SER A 345 1.60 -2.05 -15.42
CA SER A 345 1.73 -0.60 -15.29
C SER A 345 1.98 0.04 -16.65
N GLY A 346 1.01 0.83 -17.13
CA GLY A 346 1.10 1.66 -18.33
C GLY A 346 1.07 3.17 -18.02
N PRO A 347 1.21 4.04 -19.03
CA PRO A 347 1.35 5.48 -18.84
C PRO A 347 0.20 6.13 -18.05
N ALA A 348 -1.01 5.59 -18.17
CA ALA A 348 -2.19 6.05 -17.46
C ALA A 348 -2.39 5.42 -16.08
N SER A 349 -1.60 4.41 -15.71
CA SER A 349 -1.80 3.65 -14.48
C SER A 349 -1.76 4.52 -13.22
N PRO A 350 -0.83 5.50 -13.11
CA PRO A 350 -0.81 6.43 -11.98
C PRO A 350 -2.13 7.17 -11.72
N TYR A 351 -2.99 7.37 -12.73
CA TYR A 351 -4.26 8.06 -12.56
C TYR A 351 -5.31 7.26 -11.77
N TRP A 352 -5.02 6.03 -11.35
CA TRP A 352 -5.84 5.36 -10.31
C TRP A 352 -5.86 6.17 -9.00
N ALA A 353 -4.87 7.05 -8.81
CA ALA A 353 -4.87 8.10 -7.79
C ALA A 353 -6.18 8.91 -7.73
N SER A 354 -6.92 8.97 -8.85
CA SER A 354 -8.22 9.64 -8.93
C SER A 354 -9.28 9.11 -7.95
N LYS A 355 -9.13 7.88 -7.42
CA LYS A 355 -9.99 7.35 -6.36
C LYS A 355 -9.97 8.20 -5.08
N ALA A 356 -8.86 8.87 -4.79
CA ALA A 356 -8.75 9.76 -3.62
C ALA A 356 -9.67 10.98 -3.73
N PHE A 357 -10.02 11.42 -4.95
CA PHE A 357 -10.96 12.52 -5.16
C PHE A 357 -12.38 12.19 -4.70
N VAL A 358 -12.67 10.97 -4.24
CA VAL A 358 -13.90 10.69 -3.46
C VAL A 358 -14.09 11.69 -2.32
N ALA A 359 -13.01 12.25 -1.76
CA ALA A 359 -13.07 13.35 -0.79
C ALA A 359 -13.89 14.56 -1.28
N LEU A 360 -13.86 14.88 -2.58
CA LEU A 360 -14.58 16.02 -3.16
C LEU A 360 -16.10 15.83 -3.15
N LEU A 361 -16.62 14.61 -2.96
CA LEU A 361 -18.05 14.39 -2.73
C LEU A 361 -18.55 15.06 -1.45
N ALA A 362 -17.65 15.31 -0.49
CA ALA A 362 -17.99 16.12 0.67
C ALA A 362 -18.14 17.61 0.24
N PRO A 363 -19.31 18.25 0.48
CA PRO A 363 -19.53 19.65 0.12
C PRO A 363 -18.65 20.59 0.95
N ALA A 364 -18.45 21.84 0.50
CA ALA A 364 -17.52 22.78 1.14
C ALA A 364 -17.72 22.99 2.66
N GLY A 365 -18.96 22.93 3.15
CA GLY A 365 -19.28 23.05 4.58
C GLY A 365 -19.18 21.75 5.39
N HIS A 366 -18.84 20.63 4.75
CA HIS A 366 -18.73 19.33 5.42
C HIS A 366 -17.63 19.34 6.48
N PRO A 367 -17.76 18.62 7.62
CA PRO A 367 -16.73 18.59 8.66
C PRO A 367 -15.33 18.21 8.18
N LEU A 368 -15.23 17.38 7.12
CA LEU A 368 -13.94 17.05 6.48
C LEU A 368 -13.17 18.30 6.01
N TRP A 369 -13.88 19.34 5.56
CA TRP A 369 -13.27 20.58 5.04
C TRP A 369 -13.38 21.76 5.99
N ALA A 370 -14.41 21.78 6.84
CA ALA A 370 -14.68 22.89 7.76
C ALA A 370 -13.91 22.76 9.09
N SER A 371 -13.59 21.54 9.54
CA SER A 371 -12.86 21.33 10.79
C SER A 371 -11.38 21.68 10.61
N ALA A 372 -10.78 22.28 11.64
CA ALA A 372 -9.34 22.50 11.63
C ALA A 372 -8.60 21.15 11.55
N GLU A 373 -7.46 21.10 10.87
CA GLU A 373 -6.65 19.88 10.92
C GLU A 373 -6.17 19.60 12.35
N GLU A 374 -6.19 18.31 12.69
CA GLU A 374 -5.68 17.78 13.95
C GLU A 374 -4.51 16.84 13.64
N ALA A 375 -3.63 16.64 14.61
CA ALA A 375 -2.46 15.79 14.47
C ALA A 375 -2.82 14.40 13.90
N ALA A 376 -2.05 13.93 12.93
CA ALA A 376 -2.14 12.56 12.44
C ALA A 376 -1.79 11.59 13.59
N PRO A 377 -2.28 10.33 13.54
CA PRO A 377 -1.94 9.34 14.56
C PRO A 377 -0.43 9.18 14.80
N SER A 378 0.39 9.29 13.75
CA SER A 378 1.86 9.23 13.82
C SER A 378 2.54 10.47 14.43
N GLU A 379 1.80 11.58 14.59
CA GLU A 379 2.25 12.80 15.26
C GLU A 379 1.83 12.82 16.75
N GLY A 380 1.01 11.85 17.18
CA GLY A 380 0.60 11.63 18.56
C GLY A 380 1.65 10.85 19.39
N PRO A 381 1.30 10.34 20.58
CA PRO A 381 2.19 9.44 21.35
C PRO A 381 2.62 8.23 20.54
N ASP A 382 3.78 7.65 20.88
CA ASP A 382 4.24 6.41 20.27
C ASP A 382 3.17 5.32 20.37
N ARG A 383 3.00 4.55 19.29
CA ARG A 383 2.01 3.46 19.23
C ARG A 383 2.66 2.20 18.69
N VAL A 384 2.27 1.08 19.28
CA VAL A 384 2.49 -0.25 18.75
C VAL A 384 1.16 -0.98 18.75
N LEU A 385 0.68 -1.40 17.58
CA LEU A 385 -0.62 -2.01 17.40
C LEU A 385 -0.48 -3.31 16.61
N SER A 386 -0.87 -4.44 17.22
CA SER A 386 -1.01 -5.70 16.48
C SER A 386 -2.32 -5.75 15.72
N VAL A 387 -2.30 -6.23 14.48
CA VAL A 387 -3.49 -6.52 13.66
C VAL A 387 -3.46 -8.01 13.32
N PRO A 388 -4.06 -8.89 14.15
CA PRO A 388 -3.90 -10.33 14.02
C PRO A 388 -4.41 -10.92 12.71
N ALA A 389 -5.55 -10.45 12.19
CA ALA A 389 -6.17 -10.99 10.97
C ALA A 389 -5.24 -10.96 9.75
N PRO A 390 -4.56 -9.85 9.41
CA PRO A 390 -3.53 -9.83 8.38
C PRO A 390 -2.14 -10.31 8.87
N GLY A 391 -1.92 -10.42 10.18
CA GLY A 391 -0.63 -10.78 10.77
C GLY A 391 0.37 -9.62 10.74
N PHE A 392 -0.10 -8.42 11.09
CA PHE A 392 0.69 -7.20 11.09
C PHE A 392 1.00 -6.70 12.50
N LEU A 393 2.10 -5.95 12.61
CA LEU A 393 2.41 -5.10 13.76
C LEU A 393 2.78 -3.71 13.24
N VAL A 394 1.97 -2.71 13.56
CA VAL A 394 2.18 -1.31 13.18
C VAL A 394 2.87 -0.59 14.34
N GLN A 395 3.94 0.14 14.05
CA GLN A 395 4.74 0.88 15.02
C GLN A 395 4.94 2.31 14.53
N SER A 396 4.51 3.31 15.30
CA SER A 396 4.71 4.73 14.98
C SER A 396 5.49 5.43 16.09
N THR A 397 6.45 6.27 15.69
CA THR A 397 7.31 7.04 16.60
C THR A 397 7.04 8.52 16.44
N ARG A 398 6.63 9.19 17.53
CA ARG A 398 6.29 10.62 17.54
C ARG A 398 7.46 11.50 17.13
N ALA A 399 8.65 11.15 17.64
CA ALA A 399 9.84 12.00 17.57
C ALA A 399 10.27 12.30 16.11
N ASP A 400 10.00 11.37 15.19
CA ASP A 400 10.33 11.50 13.77
C ASP A 400 9.13 11.34 12.83
N GLY A 401 7.95 10.97 13.35
CA GLY A 401 6.74 10.72 12.58
C GLY A 401 6.83 9.49 11.67
N ILE A 402 7.86 8.63 11.82
CA ILE A 402 8.03 7.45 10.98
C ILE A 402 7.09 6.34 11.46
N VAL A 403 6.45 5.68 10.49
CA VAL A 403 5.66 4.47 10.71
C VAL A 403 6.38 3.28 10.11
N ARG A 404 6.39 2.17 10.84
CA ARG A 404 6.91 0.86 10.45
C ARG A 404 5.78 -0.16 10.51
N LEU A 405 5.73 -1.04 9.53
CA LEU A 405 4.83 -2.18 9.46
C LEU A 405 5.66 -3.46 9.42
N HIS A 406 5.54 -4.30 10.44
CA HIS A 406 6.18 -5.61 10.47
C HIS A 406 5.23 -6.66 9.90
N ASN A 407 5.67 -7.36 8.86
CA ASN A 407 4.85 -8.28 8.10
C ASN A 407 5.10 -9.75 8.48
N HIS A 408 4.13 -10.32 9.19
CA HIS A 408 4.13 -11.70 9.66
C HIS A 408 2.91 -12.49 9.17
N GLY A 409 2.20 -12.01 8.15
CA GLY A 409 1.04 -12.74 7.64
C GLY A 409 0.52 -12.37 6.26
N SER A 410 1.05 -11.33 5.62
CA SER A 410 0.70 -11.02 4.23
C SER A 410 1.74 -11.55 3.26
N ASP A 411 1.29 -12.31 2.28
CA ASP A 411 2.08 -12.72 1.13
C ASP A 411 1.26 -12.61 -0.16
N HIS A 412 1.90 -12.83 -1.30
CA HIS A 412 1.25 -12.82 -2.61
C HIS A 412 1.45 -14.17 -3.30
N VAL A 413 1.20 -15.26 -2.56
CA VAL A 413 1.23 -16.64 -3.06
C VAL A 413 -0.17 -17.23 -2.94
N ARG A 414 -0.74 -17.70 -4.06
CA ARG A 414 -2.08 -18.31 -4.00
C ARG A 414 -2.04 -19.70 -3.34
N PRO A 415 -3.16 -20.16 -2.73
CA PRO A 415 -3.20 -21.47 -2.10
C PRO A 415 -2.81 -22.64 -3.02
N ASP A 416 -3.16 -22.55 -4.31
CA ASP A 416 -2.92 -23.54 -5.35
C ASP A 416 -1.55 -23.39 -6.06
N GLU A 417 -0.82 -22.30 -5.82
CA GLU A 417 0.48 -22.04 -6.44
C GLU A 417 1.64 -22.68 -5.65
N GLY A 418 2.54 -23.32 -6.38
CA GLY A 418 3.84 -23.73 -5.86
C GLY A 418 4.75 -22.53 -5.58
N GLU A 419 5.75 -22.72 -4.74
CA GLU A 419 6.71 -21.66 -4.41
C GLU A 419 7.94 -21.72 -5.32
N SER A 420 8.29 -20.58 -5.90
CA SER A 420 9.53 -20.37 -6.65
C SER A 420 10.25 -19.13 -6.14
N ALA A 421 11.59 -19.20 -6.04
CA ALA A 421 12.42 -18.06 -5.70
C ALA A 421 12.43 -17.00 -6.81
N ALA A 422 12.15 -17.38 -8.07
CA ALA A 422 12.06 -16.44 -9.19
C ALA A 422 10.87 -15.47 -9.05
N ASP A 423 9.83 -15.87 -8.33
CA ASP A 423 8.63 -15.06 -8.12
C ASP A 423 8.73 -14.17 -6.86
N ALA A 424 9.89 -14.16 -6.19
CA ALA A 424 10.11 -13.38 -4.98
C ALA A 424 9.78 -11.90 -5.20
N ASP A 425 8.83 -11.40 -4.41
CA ASP A 425 8.35 -10.03 -4.51
C ASP A 425 8.69 -9.29 -3.21
N PRO A 426 9.63 -8.34 -3.23
CA PRO A 426 10.02 -7.59 -2.03
C PRO A 426 8.91 -6.69 -1.50
N HIS A 427 7.80 -6.49 -2.23
CA HIS A 427 6.62 -5.76 -1.77
C HIS A 427 5.73 -6.57 -0.81
N TYR A 428 5.93 -7.89 -0.74
CA TYR A 428 5.26 -8.76 0.23
C TYR A 428 6.24 -9.59 1.09
N ALA A 429 7.44 -9.90 0.58
CA ALA A 429 8.35 -10.83 1.24
C ALA A 429 9.14 -10.26 2.44
N ARG A 430 9.29 -8.93 2.57
CA ARG A 430 10.11 -8.30 3.63
C ARG A 430 9.52 -8.54 5.02
N LEU A 431 10.40 -8.54 6.03
CA LEU A 431 10.03 -8.56 7.45
C LEU A 431 9.38 -7.24 7.88
N ALA A 432 9.78 -6.12 7.28
CA ALA A 432 9.26 -4.80 7.63
C ALA A 432 9.24 -3.82 6.45
N TYR A 433 8.28 -2.88 6.52
CA TYR A 433 8.08 -1.76 5.59
C TYR A 433 7.97 -0.45 6.38
N SER A 434 8.23 0.69 5.76
CA SER A 434 8.06 1.98 6.44
C SER A 434 7.62 3.09 5.50
N THR A 435 7.28 4.24 6.09
CA THR A 435 6.92 5.47 5.38
C THR A 435 8.15 6.25 4.90
N ALA A 436 9.36 5.82 5.28
CA ALA A 436 10.61 6.53 5.04
C ALA A 436 11.63 5.75 4.19
N THR A 437 11.37 4.46 3.91
CA THR A 437 12.27 3.59 3.12
C THR A 437 11.48 2.67 2.19
N GLY A 438 12.15 2.16 1.17
CA GLY A 438 11.58 1.21 0.21
C GLY A 438 12.51 0.00 0.02
N PRO A 439 12.01 -1.08 -0.60
CA PRO A 439 12.81 -2.23 -0.93
C PRO A 439 13.96 -1.85 -1.86
N THR A 440 15.10 -2.51 -1.68
CA THR A 440 16.18 -2.45 -2.66
C THR A 440 15.76 -3.15 -3.96
N SER A 441 16.32 -2.72 -5.10
CA SER A 441 16.19 -3.43 -6.37
C SER A 441 16.63 -4.90 -6.26
N ALA A 442 16.06 -5.78 -7.09
CA ALA A 442 16.43 -7.20 -7.17
C ALA A 442 17.91 -7.44 -7.55
N ALA A 443 18.59 -6.45 -8.12
CA ALA A 443 20.03 -6.49 -8.39
C ALA A 443 20.90 -6.26 -7.13
N ASN A 444 20.30 -5.86 -6.01
CA ASN A 444 20.97 -5.62 -4.74
C ASN A 444 20.67 -6.71 -3.72
N THR A 445 21.44 -6.71 -2.64
CA THR A 445 21.05 -7.44 -1.43
C THR A 445 19.71 -6.93 -0.92
N ALA A 446 18.73 -7.84 -0.79
CA ALA A 446 17.44 -7.56 -0.20
C ALA A 446 17.57 -7.03 1.23
N ASP A 447 16.88 -5.93 1.53
CA ASP A 447 16.80 -5.33 2.85
C ASP A 447 15.62 -5.90 3.66
N ASN A 448 15.65 -5.78 4.98
CA ASN A 448 14.65 -6.36 5.88
C ASN A 448 14.33 -7.84 5.60
N HIS A 449 15.37 -8.64 5.38
CA HIS A 449 15.24 -10.06 5.02
C HIS A 449 16.09 -10.92 5.94
N LEU A 450 15.55 -12.07 6.36
CA LEU A 450 16.34 -13.16 6.90
C LEU A 450 16.49 -14.23 5.82
N SER A 451 17.70 -14.40 5.28
CA SER A 451 18.01 -15.48 4.35
C SER A 451 18.84 -16.57 4.99
N VAL A 452 18.62 -17.80 4.54
CA VAL A 452 19.55 -18.92 4.73
C VAL A 452 20.28 -19.13 3.42
N THR A 453 21.60 -19.27 3.48
CA THR A 453 22.47 -19.57 2.35
C THR A 453 22.98 -20.99 2.49
N VAL A 454 22.79 -21.81 1.46
CA VAL A 454 23.24 -23.21 1.38
C VAL A 454 24.05 -23.34 0.09
N ASP A 455 25.26 -23.87 0.16
CA ASP A 455 26.17 -24.02 -0.98
C ASP A 455 26.34 -22.73 -1.81
N GLY A 456 26.38 -21.58 -1.13
CA GLY A 456 26.49 -20.26 -1.75
C GLY A 456 25.21 -19.71 -2.39
N VAL A 457 24.11 -20.46 -2.32
CA VAL A 457 22.80 -20.05 -2.86
C VAL A 457 21.93 -19.48 -1.74
N ARG A 458 21.49 -18.23 -1.90
CA ARG A 458 20.65 -17.52 -0.91
C ARG A 458 19.17 -17.83 -1.10
N SER A 459 18.45 -18.06 -0.01
CA SER A 459 17.01 -18.30 -0.01
C SER A 459 16.16 -17.04 -0.10
N ALA A 460 14.98 -17.16 -0.69
CA ALA A 460 13.88 -16.19 -0.62
C ALA A 460 12.87 -16.57 0.47
N ARG A 461 12.16 -15.55 0.98
CA ARG A 461 10.95 -15.69 1.81
C ARG A 461 9.74 -15.53 0.91
N ARG A 462 8.82 -16.50 0.91
CA ARG A 462 7.67 -16.55 0.00
C ARG A 462 6.37 -16.66 0.80
N ARG A 463 5.84 -17.86 1.01
CA ARG A 463 4.61 -18.07 1.80
C ARG A 463 4.87 -17.82 3.27
N ILE A 464 3.99 -17.05 3.91
CA ILE A 464 4.14 -16.62 5.30
C ILE A 464 3.01 -17.20 6.13
N HIS A 465 3.38 -17.94 7.17
CA HIS A 465 2.42 -18.57 8.07
C HIS A 465 2.43 -17.86 9.43
N PRO A 466 1.37 -17.12 9.79
CA PRO A 466 1.29 -16.45 11.09
C PRO A 466 1.42 -17.44 12.25
N LEU A 467 2.13 -17.03 13.30
CA LEU A 467 2.22 -17.72 14.59
C LEU A 467 1.45 -17.00 15.70
N GLY A 468 0.90 -15.81 15.40
CA GLY A 468 0.17 -14.96 16.33
C GLY A 468 0.72 -13.53 16.34
N ALA A 469 -0.05 -12.64 16.95
CA ALA A 469 0.33 -11.27 17.24
C ALA A 469 -0.42 -10.78 18.47
N GLY A 470 0.13 -9.80 19.17
CA GLY A 470 -0.48 -9.18 20.34
C GLY A 470 0.21 -7.89 20.70
N HIS A 471 -0.41 -7.07 21.55
CA HIS A 471 0.20 -5.84 22.03
C HIS A 471 -0.27 -5.52 23.45
N GLY A 472 0.48 -4.64 24.12
CA GLY A 472 0.13 -4.02 25.38
C GLY A 472 0.44 -2.53 25.33
N ASP A 473 0.54 -1.89 26.49
CA ASP A 473 0.82 -0.46 26.56
C ASP A 473 2.25 -0.14 26.12
N GLY A 474 2.40 0.46 24.93
CA GLY A 474 3.69 0.92 24.40
C GLY A 474 4.58 -0.16 23.78
N TRP A 475 4.10 -1.41 23.70
CA TRP A 475 4.83 -2.53 23.09
C TRP A 475 3.89 -3.49 22.37
N GLY A 476 4.43 -4.31 21.48
CA GLY A 476 3.68 -5.40 20.87
C GLY A 476 4.56 -6.32 20.06
N TRP A 477 3.97 -7.40 19.54
CA TRP A 477 4.67 -8.45 18.83
C TRP A 477 3.85 -9.05 17.70
N ALA A 478 4.55 -9.57 16.70
CA ALA A 478 3.99 -10.46 15.69
C ALA A 478 5.00 -11.54 15.32
N GLY A 479 4.51 -12.74 15.03
CA GLY A 479 5.33 -13.90 14.72
C GLY A 479 4.84 -14.63 13.49
N SER A 480 5.78 -15.23 12.75
CA SER A 480 5.48 -16.06 11.58
C SER A 480 6.52 -17.13 11.37
N TRP A 481 6.22 -18.11 10.52
CA TRP A 481 7.21 -19.01 9.96
C TRP A 481 7.12 -19.11 8.45
N HIS A 482 8.22 -19.53 7.82
CA HIS A 482 8.28 -19.83 6.39
C HIS A 482 9.30 -20.94 6.11
N VAL A 483 9.19 -21.54 4.93
CA VAL A 483 10.21 -22.42 4.36
C VAL A 483 11.11 -21.59 3.44
N PRO A 484 12.44 -21.55 3.66
CA PRO A 484 13.37 -20.93 2.74
C PRO A 484 13.30 -21.54 1.33
N VAL A 485 13.10 -20.71 0.30
CA VAL A 485 12.95 -21.15 -1.10
C VAL A 485 14.21 -20.80 -1.90
N PHE A 486 14.83 -21.77 -2.56
CA PHE A 486 16.09 -21.59 -3.29
C PHE A 486 15.89 -21.61 -4.82
N PRO A 487 16.70 -20.86 -5.60
CA PRO A 487 16.76 -21.00 -7.05
C PRO A 487 17.31 -22.38 -7.48
N GLY A 488 16.59 -23.08 -8.36
CA GLY A 488 17.14 -24.13 -9.22
C GLY A 488 17.49 -25.51 -8.62
N SER A 489 17.42 -25.75 -7.30
CA SER A 489 17.67 -27.08 -6.69
C SER A 489 17.17 -27.14 -5.22
N PRO A 490 17.04 -28.34 -4.62
CA PRO A 490 15.81 -28.80 -3.99
C PRO A 490 15.50 -28.15 -2.64
N THR A 491 14.23 -28.20 -2.28
CA THR A 491 13.72 -27.96 -0.93
C THR A 491 14.59 -28.71 0.07
N VAL A 492 15.23 -27.99 1.01
CA VAL A 492 16.03 -28.62 2.06
C VAL A 492 15.05 -29.22 3.09
N PRO A 493 14.95 -30.56 3.21
CA PRO A 493 13.93 -31.16 4.05
C PRO A 493 14.11 -30.76 5.52
N GLY A 494 13.03 -30.31 6.15
CA GLY A 494 13.03 -29.88 7.55
C GLY A 494 13.58 -28.46 7.78
N LEU A 495 14.13 -27.80 6.76
CA LEU A 495 14.56 -26.41 6.88
C LEU A 495 13.34 -25.50 7.06
N ARG A 496 13.33 -24.76 8.17
CA ARG A 496 12.27 -23.82 8.50
C ARG A 496 12.85 -22.64 9.26
N VAL A 497 12.30 -21.46 9.00
CA VAL A 497 12.60 -20.26 9.78
C VAL A 497 11.34 -19.83 10.50
N GLU A 498 11.43 -19.69 11.82
CA GLU A 498 10.45 -18.99 12.62
C GLU A 498 10.99 -17.63 13.03
N SER A 499 10.16 -16.61 13.03
CA SER A 499 10.57 -15.22 13.27
C SER A 499 9.54 -14.52 14.13
N VAL A 500 10.00 -13.80 15.14
CA VAL A 500 9.19 -12.93 16.00
C VAL A 500 9.82 -11.55 15.99
N THR A 501 8.99 -10.54 15.79
CA THR A 501 9.36 -9.14 16.02
C THR A 501 8.61 -8.64 17.25
N VAL A 502 9.34 -8.08 18.22
CA VAL A 502 8.76 -7.31 19.33
C VAL A 502 9.16 -5.85 19.14
N ALA A 503 8.19 -4.95 19.08
CA ALA A 503 8.40 -3.52 18.92
C ALA A 503 8.11 -2.78 20.23
N ARG A 504 8.98 -1.81 20.56
CA ARG A 504 8.83 -0.91 21.71
C ARG A 504 9.53 0.42 21.41
N GLY A 505 8.82 1.54 21.53
CA GLY A 505 9.33 2.85 21.12
C GLY A 505 9.81 2.82 19.67
N ARG A 506 11.08 3.15 19.41
CA ARG A 506 11.73 3.01 18.09
C ARG A 506 12.43 1.67 17.84
N HIS A 507 12.50 0.80 18.86
CA HIS A 507 13.31 -0.41 18.83
C HIS A 507 12.50 -1.62 18.33
N GLU A 508 13.20 -2.52 17.64
CA GLU A 508 12.65 -3.74 17.04
C GLU A 508 13.52 -4.93 17.46
N LEU A 509 13.08 -5.69 18.46
CA LEU A 509 13.72 -6.95 18.83
C LEU A 509 13.30 -8.03 17.84
N ARG A 510 14.23 -8.46 16.99
CA ARG A 510 14.02 -9.48 15.95
C ARG A 510 14.65 -10.79 16.38
N VAL A 511 13.82 -11.81 16.61
CA VAL A 511 14.27 -13.14 17.06
C VAL A 511 13.93 -14.16 15.99
N HIS A 512 14.95 -14.88 15.54
CA HIS A 512 14.81 -15.90 14.51
C HIS A 512 15.27 -17.26 15.05
N ARG A 513 14.46 -18.29 14.79
CA ARG A 513 14.82 -19.68 15.04
C ARG A 513 14.91 -20.39 13.69
N VAL A 514 16.14 -20.72 13.29
CA VAL A 514 16.42 -21.53 12.10
C VAL A 514 16.47 -22.99 12.52
N LEU A 515 15.64 -23.83 11.91
CA LEU A 515 15.48 -25.25 12.21
C LEU A 515 15.90 -26.07 10.99
N GLY A 516 16.54 -27.22 11.21
CA GLY A 516 16.84 -28.19 10.15
C GLY A 516 17.81 -27.67 9.07
N ALA A 517 18.67 -26.73 9.41
CA ALA A 517 19.64 -26.21 8.46
C ALA A 517 20.84 -27.16 8.29
N PRO A 518 21.31 -27.39 7.06
CA PRO A 518 22.36 -28.36 6.77
C PRO A 518 23.73 -27.84 7.22
N ASP A 519 24.71 -28.74 7.28
CA ASP A 519 26.09 -28.39 7.57
C ASP A 519 26.61 -27.36 6.55
N GLY A 520 27.28 -26.31 7.03
CA GLY A 520 27.79 -25.23 6.19
C GLY A 520 26.75 -24.17 5.79
N ALA A 521 25.50 -24.30 6.24
CA ALA A 521 24.49 -23.26 6.05
C ALA A 521 24.83 -22.00 6.85
N ARG A 522 24.55 -20.83 6.26
CA ARG A 522 24.73 -19.52 6.91
C ARG A 522 23.42 -18.75 6.95
N ALA A 523 23.15 -18.05 8.04
CA ALA A 523 22.04 -17.11 8.14
C ALA A 523 22.54 -15.68 7.95
N GLU A 524 21.76 -14.86 7.25
CA GLU A 524 22.01 -13.43 7.09
C GLU A 524 20.73 -12.65 7.43
N LEU A 525 20.85 -11.60 8.24
CA LEU A 525 19.77 -10.66 8.55
C LEU A 525 20.16 -9.27 8.06
N THR A 526 19.29 -8.65 7.28
CA THR A 526 19.48 -7.28 6.79
C THR A 526 18.54 -6.30 7.47
N GLY A 527 19.05 -5.09 7.73
CA GLY A 527 18.28 -3.97 8.24
C GLY A 527 17.62 -3.16 7.12
N TRP A 528 17.30 -1.91 7.42
CA TRP A 528 16.68 -0.98 6.48
C TRP A 528 17.68 -0.40 5.48
N ALA A 529 17.29 -0.26 4.21
CA ALA A 529 18.06 0.45 3.19
C ALA A 529 17.83 1.97 3.29
N THR A 530 18.90 2.73 3.55
CA THR A 530 18.84 4.18 3.80
C THR A 530 19.89 4.94 2.99
N GLU A 531 19.66 6.23 2.73
CA GLU A 531 20.65 7.11 2.11
C GLU A 531 21.85 7.30 3.06
N PRO A 532 23.09 7.05 2.63
CA PRO A 532 24.25 7.19 3.51
C PRO A 532 24.51 8.66 3.88
N GLY A 533 24.59 8.93 5.18
CA GLY A 533 24.65 10.29 5.70
C GLY A 533 23.33 11.07 5.57
N GLY A 534 22.25 10.40 5.16
CA GLY A 534 20.90 10.97 5.09
C GLY A 534 20.26 11.17 6.47
N PRO A 535 19.09 11.82 6.53
CA PRO A 535 18.42 12.12 7.78
C PRO A 535 17.87 10.86 8.48
N VAL A 536 17.48 9.85 7.69
CA VAL A 536 16.96 8.57 8.20
C VAL A 536 18.12 7.58 8.34
N ARG A 537 18.27 7.00 9.53
CA ARG A 537 19.35 6.05 9.85
C ARG A 537 18.80 4.66 10.12
N SER A 538 19.51 3.66 9.60
CA SER A 538 19.27 2.24 9.84
C SER A 538 20.32 1.70 10.80
N GLN A 539 19.87 1.12 11.91
CA GLN A 539 20.72 0.46 12.89
C GLN A 539 20.29 -1.00 13.02
N LEU A 540 21.28 -1.89 13.09
CA LEU A 540 21.08 -3.32 13.32
C LEU A 540 22.26 -3.85 14.14
N TYR A 541 21.96 -4.51 15.25
CA TYR A 541 22.94 -5.02 16.20
C TYR A 541 22.63 -6.46 16.58
N GLY A 542 23.65 -7.32 16.58
CA GLY A 542 23.53 -8.71 16.97
C GLY A 542 23.61 -8.86 18.49
N LEU A 543 22.55 -9.38 19.10
CA LEU A 543 22.45 -9.58 20.55
C LEU A 543 22.85 -11.01 20.96
N HIS A 544 22.54 -12.01 20.14
CA HIS A 544 22.91 -13.40 20.38
C HIS A 544 23.01 -14.18 19.06
N GLY A 545 24.02 -15.03 18.96
CA GLY A 545 24.21 -15.96 17.83
C GLY A 545 24.72 -15.35 16.54
N TRP A 546 24.90 -14.03 16.45
CA TRP A 546 25.47 -13.34 15.29
C TRP A 546 26.99 -13.20 15.41
N GLU A 547 27.72 -13.41 14.32
CA GLU A 547 29.20 -13.44 14.30
C GLU A 547 29.79 -12.16 13.69
N THR A 548 29.20 -11.68 12.60
CA THR A 548 29.70 -10.52 11.89
C THR A 548 28.62 -9.46 11.73
N ARG A 549 29.07 -8.20 11.68
CA ARG A 549 28.27 -7.04 11.33
C ARG A 549 29.02 -6.24 10.28
N GLU A 550 28.34 -5.88 9.21
CA GLU A 550 28.90 -5.06 8.15
C GLU A 550 27.85 -4.13 7.55
N GLU A 551 28.30 -3.19 6.73
CA GLU A 551 27.45 -2.33 5.92
C GLU A 551 27.55 -2.74 4.44
N VAL A 552 26.40 -2.99 3.82
CA VAL A 552 26.31 -3.45 2.43
C VAL A 552 25.78 -2.32 1.55
N ARG A 553 26.43 -2.10 0.40
CA ARG A 553 26.00 -1.09 -0.57
C ARG A 553 24.88 -1.63 -1.46
N ALA A 554 23.91 -0.77 -1.74
CA ALA A 554 22.83 -0.98 -2.70
C ALA A 554 22.86 0.15 -3.75
N PRO A 555 23.74 0.06 -4.77
CA PRO A 555 23.98 1.16 -5.73
C PRO A 555 22.78 1.58 -6.58
N GLN A 556 21.81 0.70 -6.82
CA GLN A 556 20.56 1.05 -7.53
C GLN A 556 19.52 1.74 -6.62
N GLY A 557 19.82 1.90 -5.32
CA GLY A 557 18.97 2.63 -4.39
C GLY A 557 17.61 2.00 -4.15
N THR A 558 16.64 2.86 -3.85
CA THR A 558 15.25 2.53 -3.55
C THR A 558 14.34 3.62 -4.14
N ALA A 559 13.02 3.51 -3.95
CA ALA A 559 12.07 4.56 -4.32
C ALA A 559 12.31 5.91 -3.60
N PHE A 560 13.09 5.93 -2.52
CA PHE A 560 13.32 7.10 -1.67
C PHE A 560 14.71 7.74 -1.88
N THR A 561 15.66 6.98 -2.40
CA THR A 561 17.04 7.45 -2.61
C THR A 561 17.68 6.79 -3.83
N ARG A 562 18.51 7.54 -4.56
CA ARG A 562 19.20 7.05 -5.76
C ARG A 562 20.23 5.96 -5.47
N TRP A 563 20.77 5.93 -4.25
CA TRP A 563 21.68 4.90 -3.78
C TRP A 563 21.49 4.71 -2.27
N ALA A 564 21.69 3.50 -1.78
CA ALA A 564 21.47 3.17 -0.38
C ALA A 564 22.60 2.32 0.21
N VAL A 565 22.64 2.27 1.54
CA VAL A 565 23.34 1.23 2.32
C VAL A 565 22.37 0.58 3.30
N LEU A 566 22.68 -0.64 3.70
CA LEU A 566 21.96 -1.36 4.75
C LEU A 566 22.94 -2.14 5.64
N PRO A 567 22.71 -2.21 6.96
CA PRO A 567 23.49 -3.07 7.83
C PRO A 567 23.10 -4.54 7.61
N ARG A 568 24.08 -5.44 7.68
CA ARG A 568 23.91 -6.90 7.60
C ARG A 568 24.58 -7.57 8.79
N LEU A 569 23.88 -8.54 9.37
CA LEU A 569 24.44 -9.52 10.29
C LEU A 569 24.57 -10.86 9.57
N ALA A 570 25.61 -11.63 9.90
CA ALA A 570 25.75 -13.00 9.43
C ALA A 570 26.28 -13.93 10.54
N ALA A 571 25.91 -15.21 10.43
CA ALA A 571 26.39 -16.28 11.30
C ALA A 571 26.22 -17.65 10.64
N ASP A 572 26.95 -18.63 11.14
CA ASP A 572 26.69 -20.02 10.79
C ASP A 572 25.38 -20.51 11.43
N ALA A 573 24.63 -21.34 10.71
CA ALA A 573 23.27 -21.70 11.06
C ALA A 573 23.02 -23.21 11.02
N THR A 574 23.98 -24.05 11.39
CA THR A 574 23.85 -25.51 11.32
C THR A 574 22.84 -26.08 12.35
N GLY A 575 21.99 -27.00 11.91
CA GLY A 575 21.02 -27.70 12.74
C GLY A 575 19.92 -26.78 13.25
N THR A 576 19.99 -26.38 14.52
CA THR A 576 19.08 -25.39 15.12
C THR A 576 19.86 -24.21 15.66
N ALA A 577 19.64 -23.04 15.06
CA ALA A 577 20.23 -21.77 15.46
C ALA A 577 19.15 -20.81 16.00
N VAL A 578 19.50 -20.10 17.07
CA VAL A 578 18.68 -19.03 17.65
C VAL A 578 19.46 -17.75 17.50
N LEU A 579 18.87 -16.78 16.80
CA LEU A 579 19.52 -15.55 16.40
C LEU A 579 18.69 -14.37 16.91
N VAL A 580 19.30 -13.52 17.73
CA VAL A 580 18.62 -12.39 18.36
C VAL A 580 19.30 -11.11 17.90
N ALA A 581 18.54 -10.18 17.34
CA ALA A 581 19.03 -8.88 16.90
C ALA A 581 18.14 -7.75 17.41
N LEU A 582 18.72 -6.57 17.56
CA LEU A 582 18.00 -5.33 17.79
C LEU A 582 18.13 -4.46 16.54
N ALA A 583 17.01 -4.00 16.01
CA ALA A 583 16.94 -3.07 14.89
C ALA A 583 16.31 -1.74 15.33
N SER A 584 16.66 -0.68 14.61
CA SER A 584 16.03 0.63 14.72
C SER A 584 16.13 1.34 13.38
N LEU A 585 15.03 1.95 12.95
CA LEU A 585 15.02 2.98 11.92
C LEU A 585 14.70 4.28 12.67
N THR A 586 15.37 5.40 12.40
CA THR A 586 15.04 6.68 13.07
C THR A 586 15.50 7.86 12.25
N ALA A 587 14.77 8.98 12.30
CA ALA A 587 15.26 10.27 11.80
C ALA A 587 15.60 11.28 12.90
N GLU A 588 15.58 10.87 14.17
CA GLU A 588 16.02 11.73 15.27
C GLU A 588 17.50 12.11 15.09
N PRO A 589 17.95 13.31 15.45
CA PRO A 589 19.38 13.63 15.42
C PRO A 589 20.16 12.77 16.42
N PRO A 590 21.44 12.43 16.14
CA PRO A 590 22.27 11.77 17.14
C PRO A 590 22.49 12.68 18.35
N GLU A 591 22.27 12.19 19.57
CA GLU A 591 22.65 12.94 20.77
C GLU A 591 24.17 13.19 20.81
N PRO A 592 24.62 14.35 21.30
CA PRO A 592 26.05 14.59 21.48
C PRO A 592 26.62 13.62 22.53
N PRO A 593 27.81 13.04 22.31
CA PRO A 593 28.41 12.13 23.28
C PRO A 593 28.66 12.85 24.61
N SER A 594 28.16 12.27 25.71
CA SER A 594 28.44 12.70 27.07
C SER A 594 29.85 12.24 27.49
N GLY A 595 30.90 12.88 26.95
CA GLY A 595 32.28 12.62 27.35
C GLY A 595 33.36 13.17 26.41
N PRO A 596 34.63 13.29 26.85
CA PRO A 596 35.71 13.78 26.01
C PRO A 596 36.04 12.78 24.88
N ARG A 597 36.03 13.28 23.63
CA ARG A 597 36.30 12.54 22.39
C ARG A 597 37.62 11.76 22.43
N PRO A 598 37.64 10.47 22.03
CA PRO A 598 38.82 9.86 21.45
C PRO A 598 39.02 10.39 20.01
N THR A 599 40.27 10.57 19.63
CA THR A 599 40.69 11.06 18.31
C THR A 599 40.43 10.04 17.19
N ALA A 600 39.90 10.53 16.07
CA ALA A 600 39.82 9.91 14.74
C ALA A 600 39.05 8.57 14.60
N GLY A 601 37.74 8.68 14.38
CA GLY A 601 36.83 7.64 13.90
C GLY A 601 35.47 8.25 13.54
N PRO A 602 34.61 7.62 12.71
CA PRO A 602 33.27 8.13 12.44
C PRO A 602 32.49 8.21 13.76
N ALA A 603 31.77 9.31 13.95
CA ALA A 603 31.07 9.61 15.20
C ALA A 603 29.99 8.55 15.51
N PRO A 604 29.96 7.94 16.71
CA PRO A 604 28.85 7.09 17.11
C PRO A 604 27.62 7.96 17.41
N SER A 605 26.48 7.56 16.85
CA SER A 605 25.14 8.17 16.96
C SER A 605 24.33 7.55 18.09
N ALA A 606 23.36 8.29 18.66
CA ALA A 606 22.16 7.86 19.41
C ALA A 606 22.27 6.47 20.08
N ASP A 607 22.35 6.42 21.42
CA ASP A 607 22.61 5.24 22.27
C ASP A 607 22.99 3.98 21.48
N PRO A 608 24.27 3.57 21.46
CA PRO A 608 24.64 2.39 20.69
C PRO A 608 23.71 1.26 21.12
N LEU A 609 23.05 0.59 20.17
CA LEU A 609 21.98 -0.39 20.43
C LEU A 609 22.39 -1.47 21.47
N GLU A 610 23.70 -1.66 21.66
CA GLU A 610 24.31 -2.46 22.72
C GLU A 610 23.95 -2.05 24.16
N THR A 611 23.50 -0.81 24.36
CA THR A 611 23.11 -0.24 25.67
C THR A 611 21.60 -0.25 25.91
N VAL A 612 20.80 -0.55 24.89
CA VAL A 612 19.33 -0.62 25.01
C VAL A 612 18.89 -1.89 25.74
N VAL A 613 19.72 -2.92 25.70
CA VAL A 613 19.47 -4.24 26.30
C VAL A 613 20.62 -4.59 27.23
N ASP A 614 20.31 -4.81 28.50
CA ASP A 614 21.29 -5.16 29.53
C ASP A 614 21.69 -6.65 29.47
N GLU A 615 20.71 -7.51 29.18
CA GLU A 615 20.84 -8.95 29.36
C GLU A 615 20.04 -9.70 28.29
N VAL A 616 20.64 -10.76 27.74
CA VAL A 616 20.00 -11.67 26.79
C VAL A 616 20.29 -13.09 27.23
N GLU A 617 19.25 -13.84 27.57
CA GLU A 617 19.34 -15.22 28.01
C GLU A 617 18.60 -16.15 27.05
N VAL A 618 19.30 -17.15 26.51
CA VAL A 618 18.73 -18.15 25.61
C VAL A 618 18.78 -19.52 26.28
N ARG A 619 17.60 -20.06 26.63
CA ARG A 619 17.46 -21.36 27.31
C ARG A 619 16.80 -22.37 26.38
N ARG A 620 17.44 -23.54 26.22
CA ARG A 620 16.80 -24.72 25.61
C ARG A 620 15.95 -25.42 26.68
N ARG A 621 14.66 -25.64 26.43
CA ARG A 621 13.77 -26.40 27.33
C ARG A 621 13.97 -27.89 27.11
N THR A 622 13.73 -28.70 28.14
CA THR A 622 13.71 -30.16 28.05
C THR A 622 12.61 -30.64 27.09
N GLY A 623 13.03 -31.09 25.91
CA GLY A 623 12.18 -31.50 24.78
C GLY A 623 12.89 -31.17 23.46
N PRO A 624 12.57 -31.86 22.35
CA PRO A 624 13.38 -31.77 21.14
C PRO A 624 13.39 -30.37 20.47
N ASP A 625 12.41 -29.50 20.76
CA ASP A 625 12.19 -28.27 19.98
C ASP A 625 11.86 -27.03 20.83
N GLY A 626 12.15 -26.99 22.13
CA GLY A 626 11.74 -25.87 23.01
C GLY A 626 12.85 -24.82 23.20
N VAL A 627 12.62 -23.57 22.81
CA VAL A 627 13.56 -22.45 23.04
C VAL A 627 12.84 -21.32 23.75
N THR A 628 13.49 -20.73 24.76
CA THR A 628 13.05 -19.47 25.37
C THR A 628 14.17 -18.44 25.22
N VAL A 629 13.83 -17.27 24.71
CA VAL A 629 14.68 -16.08 24.67
C VAL A 629 14.12 -15.08 25.67
N GLU A 630 14.93 -14.61 26.60
CA GLU A 630 14.58 -13.56 27.54
C GLU A 630 15.52 -12.38 27.34
N VAL A 631 14.96 -11.17 27.24
CA VAL A 631 15.68 -9.92 26.99
C VAL A 631 15.28 -8.92 28.06
N ARG A 632 16.26 -8.34 28.76
CA ARG A 632 16.05 -7.28 29.73
C ARG A 632 16.35 -5.92 29.10
N TRP A 633 15.36 -5.04 29.09
CA TRP A 633 15.50 -3.67 28.59
C TRP A 633 16.22 -2.80 29.62
N ALA A 634 17.24 -2.06 29.19
CA ALA A 634 18.06 -1.24 30.07
C ALA A 634 17.31 -0.02 30.63
N GLU A 635 16.37 0.52 29.85
CA GLU A 635 15.61 1.75 30.18
C GLU A 635 14.84 1.63 31.50
N ASP A 636 14.18 0.49 31.73
CA ASP A 636 13.27 0.29 32.86
C ASP A 636 13.40 -1.08 33.54
N GLY A 637 14.30 -1.93 33.07
CA GLY A 637 14.50 -3.28 33.60
C GLY A 637 13.41 -4.28 33.24
N THR A 638 12.41 -3.90 32.44
CA THR A 638 11.36 -4.83 31.97
C THR A 638 11.97 -5.98 31.17
N ARG A 639 11.28 -7.12 31.14
CA ARG A 639 11.72 -8.33 30.48
C ARG A 639 10.75 -8.74 29.40
N THR A 640 11.27 -8.91 28.19
CA THR A 640 10.54 -9.58 27.10
C THR A 640 10.96 -11.04 27.06
N ARG A 641 9.99 -11.94 27.21
CA ARG A 641 10.19 -13.39 27.11
C ARG A 641 9.47 -13.95 25.89
N ILE A 642 10.22 -14.58 25.00
CA ILE A 642 9.72 -15.23 23.78
C ILE A 642 9.95 -16.73 23.91
N ALA A 643 8.87 -17.51 23.98
CA ALA A 643 8.91 -18.96 24.08
C ALA A 643 8.40 -19.59 22.78
N PHE A 644 9.30 -20.25 22.05
CA PHE A 644 8.96 -21.02 20.86
C PHE A 644 8.54 -22.44 21.24
N GLY A 645 7.37 -22.86 20.74
CA GLY A 645 6.84 -24.21 20.82
C GLY A 645 6.83 -24.92 19.46
N ARG A 646 6.09 -26.03 19.34
CA ARG A 646 5.85 -26.69 18.06
C ARG A 646 4.75 -25.94 17.29
N GLY A 647 5.17 -25.07 16.37
CA GLY A 647 4.24 -24.30 15.55
C GLY A 647 3.47 -23.22 16.31
N THR A 648 3.92 -22.86 17.51
CA THR A 648 3.33 -21.81 18.34
C THR A 648 4.42 -20.93 18.91
N VAL A 649 4.07 -19.69 19.24
CA VAL A 649 4.95 -18.80 19.99
C VAL A 649 4.15 -18.07 21.06
N ALA A 650 4.75 -17.92 22.24
CA ALA A 650 4.19 -17.12 23.33
C ALA A 650 5.17 -15.99 23.64
N VAL A 651 4.66 -14.76 23.72
CA VAL A 651 5.44 -13.58 24.06
C VAL A 651 4.81 -12.94 25.29
N ASP A 652 5.64 -12.72 26.30
CA ASP A 652 5.30 -12.05 27.55
C ASP A 652 6.23 -10.84 27.74
N HIS A 653 5.71 -9.76 28.29
CA HIS A 653 6.46 -8.54 28.58
C HIS A 653 6.02 -8.01 29.94
N ALA A 654 6.96 -7.94 30.89
CA ALA A 654 6.68 -7.65 32.29
C ALA A 654 7.77 -6.81 32.95
#